data_AF-A0A135TMQ5-F1
#
_entry.id   AF-A0A135TMQ5-F1
#
_cell.length_a   1.000
_cell.length_b   1.000
_cell.length_c   1.000
_cell.angle_alpha   90.00
_cell.angle_beta   90.00
_cell.angle_gamma   90.00
#
_symmetry.space_group_name_H-M   'P 1'
#
loop_
_entity.id
_entity.type
_entity.pdbx_description
1 polymer ?
#
loop_
_entity_poly.entity_id
_entity_poly.type
_entity_poly.pdbx_seq_one_letter_code
_entity_poly.pdbx_strand_id
1 'polypeptide(L)'
;MFFPITSPEIGKTSSWIIATALTMIIVSYIFIVKQLRYRRMIQIEAPFAKGGRELSSMTVKESHEIITQLQELEFPYAFSKARKLALLKAGSIPSMSRLFAVTGQNNKRNAGKRSVDTEILLREMQSKARDSDRYAMSVARMNFLHARYRRANKITDPDLLHTLGDGLAEIINVVNRDEWRKLTDVEVCAIGIFHKNLGEDMGIPFDLLPSCKEGWRNGLHFAMELKNWTIQYEQEVCKPVPTNDQAALRKSLGADLDDVVRLSLNLESPGIFLSTFLALVRNSRKLGLRHLALPRPDSSAVKLVNDTPNPETKLYNFGRKSLQPWYMRPTTWSAWGPGAWLVKAVGGKVPGERGSRYFPQGYDLMTIGPEPQREKGRDEMMSDMEVIKARGAVTFPQVKVVLDGIRGVITVVMADKSVQLVVTASVFLLLTWLAVSLRVYCRTALVRSVGIDDKIMVFLLIIFTGYLMLQIYGGTHGIGRRDPEITAGEKRTMLLLWWILELLNVVSTCLLKISVGYFLLRVALDRPHIWIIRALMVGTVVFGTTYLFMVAFQCRPVPTYWEEGPRTLEKCWPSRVIYIMTIAATVINTSADFIFGALPWFIVRSMNLPIGTKIVVVCILGLAAVGSTATIVRAFYIPTLLDDEDFLYETSNFAIWSTVEPGIGIVAASIAMLRPLYQMVLTKMGRSSVYRQRRDRLERQQGRRNETSRMVRLAHNLDAEDGPADSDITSPHGILEINPPSHQVSKQTESTVKTSSSGIGSPQLRMSLFDVDVPTSSLRLSEDFRRTMDRSPEEWSSRVKD
;
A
#
# COMPACT_ATOMS: atom_id res chain seq x y z
N MET A 1 -14.87 65.12 2.28
CA MET A 1 -14.58 65.14 3.72
C MET A 1 -13.98 63.79 4.08
N PHE A 2 -12.66 63.74 4.28
CA PHE A 2 -11.91 62.54 4.60
C PHE A 2 -12.11 62.18 6.08
N PHE A 3 -12.36 60.92 6.38
CA PHE A 3 -12.04 60.34 7.69
C PHE A 3 -11.28 59.02 7.46
N PRO A 4 -9.99 58.93 7.84
CA PRO A 4 -9.29 57.67 7.96
C PRO A 4 -9.41 57.19 9.42
N ILE A 5 -10.08 56.06 9.64
CA ILE A 5 -9.91 55.30 10.90
C ILE A 5 -8.92 54.18 10.58
N THR A 6 -7.63 54.48 10.79
CA THR A 6 -6.59 53.46 10.92
C THR A 6 -6.44 53.11 12.39
N SER A 7 -6.95 51.96 12.83
CA SER A 7 -6.48 51.31 14.05
C SER A 7 -5.70 50.03 13.67
N PRO A 8 -4.35 50.02 13.82
CA PRO A 8 -3.52 48.85 13.49
C PRO A 8 -3.62 47.70 14.50
N GLU A 9 -4.40 47.84 15.57
CA GLU A 9 -4.35 46.91 16.70
C GLU A 9 -5.23 45.66 16.55
N ILE A 10 -6.27 45.70 15.70
CA ILE A 10 -7.22 44.58 15.54
C ILE A 10 -6.60 43.41 14.73
N GLY A 11 -5.55 43.67 13.95
CA GLY A 11 -4.88 42.65 13.13
C GLY A 11 -4.00 41.67 13.94
N LYS A 12 -3.47 42.09 15.09
CA LYS A 12 -2.62 41.22 15.92
C LYS A 12 -3.45 40.22 16.74
N THR A 13 -4.56 40.66 17.33
CA THR A 13 -5.44 39.81 18.15
C THR A 13 -6.10 38.69 17.34
N SER A 14 -6.53 38.97 16.10
CA SER A 14 -7.12 37.96 15.20
C SER A 14 -6.13 36.86 14.77
N SER A 15 -4.85 37.21 14.53
CA SER A 15 -3.82 36.23 14.16
C SER A 15 -3.50 35.25 15.29
N TRP A 16 -3.51 35.72 16.55
CA TRP A 16 -3.30 34.85 17.71
C TRP A 16 -4.47 33.89 17.91
N ILE A 17 -5.71 34.33 17.69
CA ILE A 17 -6.92 33.47 17.79
C ILE A 17 -6.91 32.35 16.73
N ILE A 18 -6.50 32.66 15.50
CA ILE A 18 -6.41 31.64 14.44
C ILE A 18 -5.26 30.66 14.72
N ALA A 19 -4.12 31.17 15.18
CA ALA A 19 -2.99 30.34 15.56
C ALA A 19 -3.34 29.42 16.75
N THR A 20 -4.05 29.92 17.76
CA THR A 20 -4.50 29.10 18.89
C THR A 20 -5.55 28.08 18.46
N ALA A 21 -6.51 28.43 17.61
CA ALA A 21 -7.50 27.49 17.07
C ALA A 21 -6.87 26.36 16.24
N LEU A 22 -5.94 26.68 15.33
CA LEU A 22 -5.21 25.67 14.56
C LEU A 22 -4.34 24.80 15.46
N THR A 23 -3.70 25.39 16.47
CA THR A 23 -2.93 24.63 17.47
C THR A 23 -3.86 23.69 18.24
N MET A 24 -5.04 24.13 18.65
CA MET A 24 -6.03 23.29 19.33
C MET A 24 -6.53 22.15 18.44
N ILE A 25 -6.75 22.37 17.15
CA ILE A 25 -7.13 21.31 16.19
C ILE A 25 -6.00 20.30 15.99
N ILE A 26 -4.76 20.77 15.86
CA ILE A 26 -3.61 19.88 15.70
C ILE A 26 -3.40 19.07 16.99
N VAL A 27 -3.49 19.72 18.14
CA VAL A 27 -3.37 19.05 19.46
C VAL A 27 -4.52 18.06 19.66
N SER A 28 -5.76 18.42 19.31
CA SER A 28 -6.91 17.52 19.43
C SER A 28 -6.80 16.33 18.48
N TYR A 29 -6.37 16.54 17.23
CA TYR A 29 -6.12 15.46 16.29
C TYR A 29 -5.01 14.52 16.78
N ILE A 30 -3.88 15.06 17.23
CA ILE A 30 -2.78 14.26 17.79
C ILE A 30 -3.25 13.49 19.02
N PHE A 31 -4.10 14.10 19.87
CA PHE A 31 -4.72 13.44 21.02
C PHE A 31 -5.64 12.29 20.58
N ILE A 32 -6.53 12.51 19.60
CA ILE A 32 -7.41 11.47 19.06
C ILE A 32 -6.59 10.32 18.46
N VAL A 33 -5.58 10.61 17.64
CA VAL A 33 -4.68 9.61 17.09
C VAL A 33 -4.01 8.83 18.22
N LYS A 34 -3.48 9.51 19.24
CA LYS A 34 -2.85 8.86 20.39
C LYS A 34 -3.84 7.95 21.14
N GLN A 35 -5.08 8.37 21.37
CA GLN A 35 -6.07 7.55 22.06
C GLN A 35 -6.47 6.32 21.24
N LEU A 36 -6.84 6.52 19.97
CA LEU A 36 -7.32 5.43 19.13
C LEU A 36 -6.23 4.41 18.79
N ARG A 37 -4.99 4.87 18.59
CA ARG A 37 -3.90 4.00 18.12
C ARG A 37 -3.38 3.04 19.20
N TYR A 38 -3.47 3.41 20.48
CA TYR A 38 -3.09 2.52 21.59
C TYR A 38 -4.27 1.66 22.10
N ARG A 39 -5.50 1.93 21.65
CA ARG A 39 -6.71 1.22 22.11
C ARG A 39 -6.62 -0.30 21.94
N ARG A 40 -6.15 -0.80 20.80
CA ARG A 40 -6.03 -2.26 20.57
C ARG A 40 -4.98 -2.92 21.45
N MET A 41 -3.83 -2.26 21.61
CA MET A 41 -2.78 -2.74 22.51
C MET A 41 -3.33 -2.87 23.94
N ILE A 42 -4.04 -1.84 24.42
CA ILE A 42 -4.68 -1.87 25.74
C ILE A 42 -5.73 -2.98 25.83
N GLN A 43 -6.52 -3.22 24.78
CA GLN A 43 -7.51 -4.31 24.75
C GLN A 43 -6.86 -5.71 24.80
N ILE A 44 -5.74 -5.90 24.10
CA ILE A 44 -4.97 -7.15 24.11
C ILE A 44 -4.34 -7.37 25.50
N GLU A 45 -3.83 -6.31 26.14
CA GLU A 45 -3.19 -6.41 27.45
C GLU A 45 -4.17 -6.50 28.62
N ALA A 46 -5.38 -5.95 28.50
CA ALA A 46 -6.34 -5.83 29.61
C ALA A 46 -6.59 -7.15 30.39
N PRO A 47 -6.74 -8.33 29.75
CA PRO A 47 -6.95 -9.59 30.48
C PRO A 47 -5.75 -10.04 31.34
N PHE A 48 -4.54 -9.56 31.03
CA PHE A 48 -3.26 -9.95 31.65
C PHE A 48 -2.60 -8.80 32.42
N ALA A 49 -3.27 -7.66 32.53
CA ALA A 49 -2.80 -6.51 33.30
C ALA A 49 -2.82 -6.79 34.81
N LYS A 50 -2.31 -5.87 35.63
CA LYS A 50 -2.18 -6.04 37.10
C LYS A 50 -3.53 -6.38 37.74
N GLY A 51 -3.66 -7.58 38.32
CA GLY A 51 -4.92 -8.13 38.87
C GLY A 51 -5.72 -9.02 37.91
N GLY A 52 -5.25 -9.21 36.69
CA GLY A 52 -5.80 -10.13 35.68
C GLY A 52 -5.19 -11.54 35.74
N ARG A 53 -5.37 -12.31 34.66
CA ARG A 53 -4.85 -13.67 34.55
C ARG A 53 -3.34 -13.69 34.27
N GLU A 54 -2.68 -14.78 34.66
CA GLU A 54 -1.28 -15.01 34.31
C GLU A 54 -1.10 -15.32 32.81
N LEU A 55 0.06 -14.95 32.26
CA LEU A 55 0.44 -15.27 30.86
C LEU A 55 0.48 -16.78 30.57
N SER A 56 0.68 -17.61 31.60
CA SER A 56 0.63 -19.08 31.53
C SER A 56 -0.74 -19.60 31.11
N SER A 57 -1.81 -18.84 31.37
CA SER A 57 -3.19 -19.22 31.07
C SER A 57 -3.66 -18.84 29.65
N MET A 58 -2.80 -18.22 28.84
CA MET A 58 -3.17 -17.80 27.48
C MET A 58 -3.46 -19.02 26.60
N THR A 59 -4.63 -19.03 25.99
CA THR A 59 -5.07 -20.15 25.14
C THR A 59 -4.49 -20.05 23.72
N VAL A 60 -4.49 -21.18 23.00
CA VAL A 60 -4.07 -21.23 21.59
C VAL A 60 -4.94 -20.33 20.72
N LYS A 61 -6.25 -20.25 21.03
CA LYS A 61 -7.19 -19.39 20.32
C LYS A 61 -6.88 -17.91 20.53
N GLU A 62 -6.64 -17.49 21.76
CA GLU A 62 -6.22 -16.11 22.07
C GLU A 62 -4.90 -15.75 21.39
N SER A 63 -3.92 -16.66 21.43
CA SER A 63 -2.65 -16.50 20.71
C SER A 63 -2.89 -16.26 19.21
N HIS A 64 -3.75 -17.07 18.58
CA HIS A 64 -4.10 -16.92 17.17
C HIS A 64 -4.81 -15.59 16.87
N GLU A 65 -5.77 -15.18 17.69
CA GLU A 65 -6.49 -13.91 17.54
C GLU A 65 -5.55 -12.70 17.67
N ILE A 66 -4.63 -12.73 18.64
CA ILE A 66 -3.62 -11.68 18.83
C ILE A 66 -2.70 -11.60 17.62
N ILE A 67 -2.14 -12.72 17.16
CA ILE A 67 -1.25 -12.74 15.98
C ILE A 67 -1.99 -12.26 14.72
N THR A 68 -3.26 -12.63 14.55
CA THR A 68 -4.10 -12.18 13.43
C THR A 68 -4.27 -10.66 13.45
N GLN A 69 -4.63 -10.09 14.60
CA GLN A 69 -4.72 -8.62 14.75
C GLN A 69 -3.37 -7.93 14.47
N LEU A 70 -2.26 -8.49 14.97
CA LEU A 70 -0.94 -7.93 14.74
C LEU A 70 -0.55 -7.95 13.25
N GLN A 71 -0.80 -9.04 12.54
CA GLN A 71 -0.36 -9.17 11.15
C GLN A 71 -1.31 -8.54 10.13
N GLU A 72 -2.60 -8.36 10.43
CA GLU A 72 -3.57 -7.80 9.49
C GLU A 72 -3.84 -6.31 9.71
N LEU A 73 -3.83 -5.87 10.97
CA LEU A 73 -4.26 -4.54 11.39
C LEU A 73 -3.10 -3.66 11.86
N GLU A 74 -2.26 -4.14 12.79
CA GLU A 74 -1.24 -3.31 13.45
C GLU A 74 0.07 -3.21 12.66
N PHE A 75 0.69 -4.36 12.34
CA PHE A 75 2.04 -4.48 11.80
C PHE A 75 2.14 -5.36 10.53
N PRO A 76 1.24 -5.23 9.53
CA PRO A 76 1.27 -6.06 8.31
C PRO A 76 2.57 -5.95 7.52
N TYR A 77 3.16 -4.76 7.50
CA TYR A 77 4.44 -4.51 6.85
C TYR A 77 5.58 -5.26 7.56
N ALA A 78 5.70 -5.11 8.89
CA ALA A 78 6.74 -5.77 9.65
C ALA A 78 6.64 -7.29 9.61
N PHE A 79 5.43 -7.87 9.75
CA PHE A 79 5.24 -9.32 9.61
C PHE A 79 5.63 -9.83 8.21
N SER A 80 5.30 -9.09 7.14
CA SER A 80 5.73 -9.45 5.79
C SER A 80 7.24 -9.32 5.60
N LYS A 81 7.87 -8.31 6.20
CA LYS A 81 9.32 -8.11 6.13
C LYS A 81 10.07 -9.17 6.94
N ALA A 82 9.61 -9.48 8.16
CA ALA A 82 10.15 -10.52 9.03
C ALA A 82 10.18 -11.88 8.33
N ARG A 83 9.06 -12.31 7.71
CA ARG A 83 9.02 -13.57 6.95
C ARG A 83 10.03 -13.61 5.81
N LYS A 84 10.22 -12.51 5.07
CA LYS A 84 11.23 -12.44 4.00
C LYS A 84 12.65 -12.49 4.55
N LEU A 85 12.87 -11.89 5.71
CA LEU A 85 14.17 -11.87 6.36
C LEU A 85 14.52 -13.25 6.92
N ALA A 86 13.60 -13.91 7.61
CA ALA A 86 13.76 -15.29 8.08
C ALA A 86 14.07 -16.26 6.91
N LEU A 87 13.34 -16.17 5.79
CA LEU A 87 13.63 -16.98 4.60
C LEU A 87 14.99 -16.68 3.96
N LEU A 88 15.47 -15.43 4.08
CA LEU A 88 16.80 -15.05 3.60
C LEU A 88 17.90 -15.56 4.54
N LYS A 89 17.69 -15.51 5.85
CA LYS A 89 18.61 -16.01 6.88
C LYS A 89 18.79 -17.52 6.83
N ALA A 90 17.75 -18.28 6.47
CA ALA A 90 17.91 -19.71 6.15
C ALA A 90 18.96 -19.98 5.04
N GLY A 91 19.23 -19.00 4.16
CA GLY A 91 20.28 -19.09 3.14
C GLY A 91 21.71 -18.88 3.65
N SER A 92 21.90 -18.38 4.88
CA SER A 92 23.23 -18.18 5.47
C SER A 92 23.77 -19.44 6.14
N ILE A 93 22.89 -20.39 6.49
CA ILE A 93 23.30 -21.66 7.06
C ILE A 93 23.91 -22.55 5.96
N PRO A 94 25.18 -23.01 6.08
CA PRO A 94 25.86 -23.73 5.02
C PRO A 94 25.19 -25.05 4.61
N SER A 95 24.58 -25.78 5.55
CA SER A 95 23.84 -27.03 5.30
C SER A 95 22.64 -26.78 4.37
N MET A 96 21.81 -25.79 4.70
CA MET A 96 20.62 -25.41 3.94
C MET A 96 20.98 -24.83 2.57
N SER A 97 21.95 -23.91 2.52
CA SER A 97 22.41 -23.30 1.27
C SER A 97 22.94 -24.34 0.27
N ARG A 98 23.73 -25.30 0.77
CA ARG A 98 24.21 -26.45 -0.03
C ARG A 98 23.05 -27.31 -0.53
N LEU A 99 22.06 -27.60 0.31
CA LEU A 99 20.89 -28.38 -0.10
C LEU A 99 20.11 -27.67 -1.22
N PHE A 100 19.91 -26.35 -1.13
CA PHE A 100 19.22 -25.58 -2.17
C PHE A 100 20.00 -25.53 -3.48
N ALA A 101 21.33 -25.51 -3.42
CA ALA A 101 22.18 -25.59 -4.60
C ALA A 101 22.07 -26.97 -5.27
N VAL A 102 22.22 -28.05 -4.50
CA VAL A 102 22.17 -29.44 -5.02
C VAL A 102 20.80 -29.79 -5.58
N THR A 103 19.72 -29.33 -4.97
CA THR A 103 18.34 -29.59 -5.43
C THR A 103 17.91 -28.69 -6.60
N GLY A 104 18.77 -27.79 -7.09
CA GLY A 104 18.43 -26.84 -8.16
C GLY A 104 17.34 -25.83 -7.76
N GLN A 105 17.14 -25.63 -6.45
CA GLN A 105 16.13 -24.75 -5.88
C GLN A 105 16.64 -23.32 -5.66
N ASN A 106 17.96 -23.10 -5.76
CA ASN A 106 18.60 -21.79 -5.66
C ASN A 106 18.94 -21.15 -7.03
N ASN A 107 18.26 -21.53 -8.11
CA ASN A 107 18.49 -20.95 -9.44
C ASN A 107 17.45 -19.86 -9.79
N LYS A 108 17.75 -19.01 -10.78
CA LYS A 108 16.88 -17.91 -11.24
C LYS A 108 15.47 -18.36 -11.65
N ARG A 109 15.31 -19.63 -12.05
CA ARG A 109 14.04 -20.19 -12.51
C ARG A 109 13.13 -20.58 -11.34
N ASN A 110 13.69 -21.19 -10.30
CA ASN A 110 12.93 -21.86 -9.24
C ASN A 110 12.95 -21.09 -7.91
N ALA A 111 13.99 -20.29 -7.63
CA ALA A 111 14.15 -19.60 -6.36
C ALA A 111 12.96 -18.67 -6.03
N GLY A 112 12.44 -17.96 -7.04
CA GLY A 112 11.27 -17.10 -6.89
C GLY A 112 9.98 -17.87 -6.57
N LYS A 113 9.73 -18.99 -7.27
CA LYS A 113 8.56 -19.86 -7.01
C LYS A 113 8.66 -20.45 -5.61
N ARG A 114 9.80 -21.04 -5.25
CA ARG A 114 10.07 -21.62 -3.93
C ARG A 114 9.81 -20.63 -2.81
N SER A 115 10.35 -19.41 -2.92
CA SER A 115 10.14 -18.37 -1.91
C SER A 115 8.65 -18.05 -1.72
N VAL A 116 7.87 -18.00 -2.79
CA VAL A 116 6.42 -17.78 -2.70
C VAL A 116 5.70 -19.00 -2.14
N ASP A 117 6.05 -20.22 -2.55
CA ASP A 117 5.46 -21.47 -2.04
C ASP A 117 5.65 -21.58 -0.52
N THR A 118 6.88 -21.34 -0.03
CA THR A 118 7.17 -21.34 1.40
C THR A 118 6.46 -20.20 2.12
N GLU A 119 6.38 -18.99 1.56
CA GLU A 119 5.64 -17.89 2.18
C GLU A 119 4.14 -18.19 2.28
N ILE A 120 3.55 -18.85 1.28
CA ILE A 120 2.14 -19.25 1.30
C ILE A 120 1.91 -20.23 2.45
N LEU A 121 2.69 -21.30 2.54
CA LEU A 121 2.56 -22.30 3.61
C LEU A 121 2.67 -21.65 4.99
N LEU A 122 3.70 -20.83 5.23
CA LEU A 122 3.87 -20.13 6.50
C LEU A 122 2.72 -19.17 6.81
N ARG A 123 2.19 -18.48 5.80
CA ARG A 123 1.10 -17.53 5.99
C ARG A 123 -0.23 -18.22 6.27
N GLU A 124 -0.46 -19.39 5.68
CA GLU A 124 -1.62 -20.25 5.96
C GLU A 124 -1.60 -20.73 7.40
N MET A 125 -0.44 -21.24 7.87
CA MET A 125 -0.25 -21.64 9.26
C MET A 125 -0.49 -20.47 10.23
N GLN A 126 0.00 -19.27 9.92
CA GLN A 126 -0.15 -18.09 10.80
C GLN A 126 -1.56 -17.48 10.76
N SER A 127 -2.27 -17.56 9.63
CA SER A 127 -3.55 -16.85 9.42
C SER A 127 -4.78 -17.72 9.70
N LYS A 128 -4.59 -19.03 9.95
CA LYS A 128 -5.67 -19.98 10.18
C LYS A 128 -5.54 -20.61 11.57
N ALA A 129 -6.67 -20.91 12.20
CA ALA A 129 -6.70 -21.54 13.51
C ALA A 129 -6.08 -22.95 13.45
N ARG A 130 -5.43 -23.38 14.54
CA ARG A 130 -4.68 -24.66 14.60
C ARG A 130 -5.54 -25.88 14.32
N ASP A 131 -6.82 -25.82 14.69
CA ASP A 131 -7.83 -26.86 14.48
C ASP A 131 -8.45 -26.84 13.08
N SER A 132 -8.12 -25.85 12.24
CA SER A 132 -8.66 -25.75 10.89
C SER A 132 -7.95 -26.69 9.90
N ASP A 133 -8.70 -27.19 8.93
CA ASP A 133 -8.14 -28.00 7.84
C ASP A 133 -7.02 -27.26 7.11
N ARG A 134 -7.14 -25.95 6.90
CA ARG A 134 -6.11 -25.17 6.18
C ARG A 134 -4.79 -25.10 6.91
N TYR A 135 -4.83 -24.93 8.24
CA TYR A 135 -3.63 -25.01 9.06
C TYR A 135 -3.01 -26.41 8.94
N ALA A 136 -3.79 -27.45 9.20
CA ALA A 136 -3.33 -28.84 9.16
C ALA A 136 -2.75 -29.22 7.79
N MET A 137 -3.43 -28.87 6.69
CA MET A 137 -2.96 -29.10 5.32
C MET A 137 -1.61 -28.45 5.06
N SER A 138 -1.42 -27.20 5.51
CA SER A 138 -0.18 -26.47 5.30
C SER A 138 1.00 -27.06 6.07
N VAL A 139 0.78 -27.47 7.32
CA VAL A 139 1.79 -28.15 8.15
C VAL A 139 2.11 -29.54 7.61
N ALA A 140 1.10 -30.34 7.31
CA ALA A 140 1.29 -31.67 6.72
C ALA A 140 2.05 -31.60 5.38
N ARG A 141 1.77 -30.57 4.55
CA ARG A 141 2.53 -30.37 3.32
C ARG A 141 4.00 -30.05 3.58
N MET A 142 4.27 -29.20 4.57
CA MET A 142 5.63 -28.87 4.96
C MET A 142 6.38 -30.11 5.48
N ASN A 143 5.72 -30.90 6.33
CA ASN A 143 6.25 -32.16 6.86
C ASN A 143 6.59 -33.14 5.75
N PHE A 144 5.66 -33.37 4.81
CA PHE A 144 5.90 -34.24 3.65
C PHE A 144 7.08 -33.78 2.80
N LEU A 145 7.18 -32.48 2.51
CA LEU A 145 8.28 -31.92 1.70
C LEU A 145 9.63 -32.10 2.40
N HIS A 146 9.68 -32.03 3.73
CA HIS A 146 10.90 -32.21 4.53
C HIS A 146 11.21 -33.67 4.88
N ALA A 147 10.23 -34.57 4.92
CA ALA A 147 10.35 -35.94 5.44
C ALA A 147 11.49 -36.73 4.80
N ARG A 148 11.62 -36.68 3.46
CA ARG A 148 12.70 -37.37 2.73
C ARG A 148 14.09 -36.86 3.15
N TYR A 149 14.24 -35.55 3.28
CA TYR A 149 15.53 -34.93 3.59
C TYR A 149 15.90 -35.08 5.07
N ARG A 150 14.91 -35.10 5.96
CA ARG A 150 15.08 -35.46 7.37
C ARG A 150 15.55 -36.90 7.52
N ARG A 151 14.89 -37.87 6.86
CA ARG A 151 15.31 -39.29 6.86
C ARG A 151 16.72 -39.49 6.33
N ALA A 152 17.15 -38.67 5.37
CA ALA A 152 18.50 -38.70 4.81
C ALA A 152 19.52 -37.86 5.60
N ASN A 153 19.14 -37.31 6.77
CA ASN A 153 19.93 -36.41 7.61
C ASN A 153 20.56 -35.23 6.84
N LYS A 154 19.82 -34.69 5.87
CA LYS A 154 20.20 -33.50 5.07
C LYS A 154 19.57 -32.21 5.58
N ILE A 155 18.46 -32.34 6.30
CA ILE A 155 17.86 -31.28 7.12
C ILE A 155 17.98 -31.81 8.55
N THR A 156 18.82 -31.17 9.36
CA THR A 156 19.08 -31.59 10.74
C THR A 156 18.06 -30.95 11.69
N ASP A 157 17.92 -31.49 12.90
CA ASP A 157 17.04 -30.91 13.91
C ASP A 157 17.46 -29.49 14.33
N PRO A 158 18.76 -29.16 14.51
CA PRO A 158 19.20 -27.78 14.70
C PRO A 158 18.84 -26.86 13.54
N ASP A 159 18.90 -27.33 12.28
CA ASP A 159 18.51 -26.54 11.11
C ASP A 159 17.01 -26.16 11.17
N LEU A 160 16.16 -27.11 11.56
CA LEU A 160 14.72 -26.89 11.72
C LEU A 160 14.41 -25.98 12.90
N LEU A 161 15.07 -26.19 14.04
CA LEU A 161 14.92 -25.34 15.22
C LEU A 161 15.36 -23.91 14.94
N HIS A 162 16.46 -23.72 14.19
CA HIS A 162 16.93 -22.42 13.72
C HIS A 162 15.90 -21.75 12.81
N THR A 163 15.36 -22.48 11.83
CA THR A 163 14.35 -21.92 10.90
C THR A 163 13.06 -21.51 11.63
N LEU A 164 12.63 -22.31 12.61
CA LEU A 164 11.48 -21.99 13.47
C LEU A 164 11.76 -20.75 14.32
N GLY A 165 12.95 -20.68 14.91
CA GLY A 165 13.40 -19.58 15.73
C GLY A 165 13.59 -18.27 14.97
N ASP A 166 14.11 -18.31 13.74
CA ASP A 166 14.21 -17.15 12.84
C ASP A 166 12.84 -16.56 12.52
N GLY A 167 11.85 -17.43 12.29
CA GLY A 167 10.45 -17.03 12.10
C GLY A 167 9.92 -16.18 13.26
N LEU A 168 10.29 -16.55 14.49
CA LEU A 168 9.91 -15.83 15.72
C LEU A 168 10.77 -14.58 15.95
N ALA A 169 12.10 -14.74 15.89
CA ALA A 169 13.08 -13.73 16.21
C ALA A 169 12.94 -12.52 15.29
N GLU A 170 12.75 -12.75 13.98
CA GLU A 170 12.62 -11.67 13.02
C GLU A 170 11.30 -10.91 13.16
N ILE A 171 10.21 -11.53 13.63
CA ILE A 171 8.98 -10.79 13.96
C ILE A 171 9.28 -9.79 15.07
N ILE A 172 9.92 -10.25 16.15
CA ILE A 172 10.26 -9.40 17.30
C ILE A 172 11.25 -8.30 16.90
N ASN A 173 12.32 -8.66 16.19
CA ASN A 173 13.40 -7.76 15.80
C ASN A 173 12.89 -6.70 14.81
N VAL A 174 12.16 -7.10 13.76
CA VAL A 174 11.66 -6.16 12.75
C VAL A 174 10.58 -5.24 13.32
N VAL A 175 9.64 -5.73 14.15
CA VAL A 175 8.64 -4.84 14.77
C VAL A 175 9.33 -3.81 15.66
N ASN A 176 10.22 -4.25 16.56
CA ASN A 176 10.94 -3.33 17.45
C ASN A 176 11.82 -2.33 16.67
N ARG A 177 12.44 -2.76 15.57
CA ARG A 177 13.32 -1.94 14.75
C ARG A 177 12.59 -1.00 13.80
N ASP A 178 11.47 -1.40 13.20
CA ASP A 178 10.86 -0.69 12.06
C ASP A 178 9.49 -0.08 12.37
N GLU A 179 8.78 -0.53 13.41
CA GLU A 179 7.43 -0.07 13.74
C GLU A 179 7.39 1.04 14.80
N TRP A 180 6.21 1.65 14.92
CA TRP A 180 5.94 2.84 15.71
C TRP A 180 5.86 2.57 17.23
N ARG A 181 5.71 1.31 17.64
CA ARG A 181 5.82 0.82 19.03
C ARG A 181 6.50 -0.56 19.04
N LYS A 182 6.95 -0.98 20.23
CA LYS A 182 7.45 -2.33 20.47
C LYS A 182 6.28 -3.30 20.71
N LEU A 183 6.56 -4.60 20.58
CA LEU A 183 5.65 -5.64 21.03
C LEU A 183 5.59 -5.65 22.56
N THR A 184 4.42 -5.97 23.09
CA THR A 184 4.20 -6.16 24.52
C THR A 184 4.53 -7.61 24.92
N ASP A 185 4.75 -7.86 26.21
CA ASP A 185 5.03 -9.21 26.71
C ASP A 185 3.87 -10.18 26.43
N VAL A 186 2.62 -9.70 26.44
CA VAL A 186 1.42 -10.45 26.06
C VAL A 186 1.48 -10.83 24.57
N GLU A 187 1.84 -9.89 23.70
CA GLU A 187 1.97 -10.12 22.26
C GLU A 187 3.12 -11.09 21.94
N VAL A 188 4.25 -10.97 22.64
CA VAL A 188 5.38 -11.91 22.51
C VAL A 188 5.01 -13.29 23.04
N CYS A 189 4.24 -13.39 24.13
CA CYS A 189 3.71 -14.65 24.64
C CYS A 189 2.85 -15.36 23.58
N ALA A 190 1.94 -14.63 22.93
CA ALA A 190 1.11 -15.14 21.85
C ALA A 190 1.96 -15.69 20.69
N ILE A 191 2.97 -14.94 20.24
CA ILE A 191 3.91 -15.37 19.20
C ILE A 191 4.66 -16.64 19.63
N GLY A 192 5.08 -16.73 20.89
CA GLY A 192 5.74 -17.91 21.45
C GLY A 192 4.87 -19.16 21.45
N ILE A 193 3.61 -19.04 21.89
CA ILE A 193 2.64 -20.17 21.87
C ILE A 193 2.47 -20.69 20.44
N PHE A 194 2.31 -19.80 19.46
CA PHE A 194 2.18 -20.20 18.06
C PHE A 194 3.41 -20.95 17.55
N HIS A 195 4.63 -20.45 17.80
CA HIS A 195 5.85 -21.12 17.32
C HIS A 195 6.12 -22.43 18.04
N LYS A 196 5.80 -22.52 19.34
CA LYS A 196 5.88 -23.79 20.07
C LYS A 196 4.97 -24.84 19.43
N ASN A 197 3.70 -24.49 19.24
CA ASN A 197 2.71 -25.36 18.61
C ASN A 197 3.11 -25.78 17.19
N LEU A 198 3.62 -24.83 16.39
CA LEU A 198 4.11 -25.13 15.05
C LEU A 198 5.30 -26.10 15.07
N GLY A 199 6.25 -25.92 15.99
CA GLY A 199 7.37 -26.84 16.15
C GLY A 199 6.95 -28.25 16.56
N GLU A 200 5.99 -28.37 17.47
CA GLU A 200 5.38 -29.66 17.87
C GLU A 200 4.68 -30.35 16.68
N ASP A 201 3.90 -29.59 15.91
CA ASP A 201 3.17 -30.10 14.74
C ASP A 201 4.12 -30.44 13.57
N MET A 202 5.29 -29.82 13.52
CA MET A 202 6.37 -30.17 12.58
C MET A 202 7.31 -31.28 13.09
N GLY A 203 7.10 -31.76 14.32
CA GLY A 203 7.96 -32.77 14.95
C GLY A 203 9.41 -32.32 15.09
N ILE A 204 9.62 -31.05 15.45
CA ILE A 204 10.93 -30.46 15.75
C ILE A 204 11.23 -30.71 17.23
N PRO A 205 12.33 -31.41 17.57
CA PRO A 205 12.70 -31.61 18.96
C PRO A 205 13.22 -30.30 19.56
N PHE A 206 12.83 -30.04 20.81
CA PHE A 206 13.25 -28.85 21.56
C PHE A 206 14.39 -29.15 22.54
N ASP A 207 15.04 -30.33 22.47
CA ASP A 207 16.04 -30.80 23.44
C ASP A 207 17.26 -29.86 23.59
N LEU A 208 17.52 -29.04 22.58
CA LEU A 208 18.60 -28.05 22.56
C LEU A 208 18.26 -26.78 23.37
N LEU A 209 16.99 -26.62 23.76
CA LEU A 209 16.54 -25.52 24.61
C LEU A 209 16.62 -25.94 26.09
N PRO A 210 17.34 -25.18 26.94
CA PRO A 210 17.56 -25.53 28.35
C PRO A 210 16.31 -25.94 29.14
N SER A 211 15.19 -25.24 28.94
CA SER A 211 13.95 -25.50 29.69
C SER A 211 13.07 -26.58 29.08
N CYS A 212 13.53 -27.32 28.05
CA CYS A 212 12.76 -28.41 27.46
C CYS A 212 12.43 -29.53 28.48
N LYS A 213 13.36 -29.83 29.39
CA LYS A 213 13.18 -30.89 30.40
C LYS A 213 12.24 -30.49 31.54
N GLU A 214 12.36 -29.25 31.99
CA GLU A 214 11.57 -28.70 33.11
C GLU A 214 10.22 -28.13 32.67
N GLY A 215 10.09 -27.85 31.37
CA GLY A 215 8.96 -27.14 30.78
C GLY A 215 9.13 -25.62 30.83
N TRP A 216 8.44 -24.93 29.93
CA TRP A 216 8.38 -23.47 29.92
C TRP A 216 7.21 -22.96 30.75
N ARG A 217 7.44 -21.90 31.52
CA ARG A 217 6.41 -21.23 32.34
C ARG A 217 5.23 -20.71 31.51
N ASN A 218 5.50 -20.17 30.33
CA ASN A 218 4.51 -19.60 29.41
C ASN A 218 5.13 -19.41 28.01
N GLY A 219 4.33 -18.91 27.06
CA GLY A 219 4.80 -18.62 25.71
C GLY A 219 5.90 -17.57 25.63
N LEU A 220 5.91 -16.59 26.54
CA LEU A 220 6.95 -15.55 26.57
C LEU A 220 8.32 -16.14 26.91
N HIS A 221 8.37 -17.04 27.90
CA HIS A 221 9.58 -17.75 28.27
C HIS A 221 10.15 -18.54 27.08
N PHE A 222 9.30 -19.34 26.43
CA PHE A 222 9.66 -20.09 25.22
C PHE A 222 10.16 -19.17 24.10
N ALA A 223 9.44 -18.08 23.82
CA ALA A 223 9.80 -17.15 22.75
C ALA A 223 11.19 -16.54 22.94
N MET A 224 11.50 -16.09 24.16
CA MET A 224 12.79 -15.47 24.46
C MET A 224 13.93 -16.48 24.44
N GLU A 225 13.71 -17.68 24.96
CA GLU A 225 14.71 -18.76 24.94
C GLU A 225 15.01 -19.22 23.51
N LEU A 226 13.99 -19.49 22.70
CA LEU A 226 14.15 -19.86 21.30
C LEU A 226 14.87 -18.76 20.50
N LYS A 227 14.51 -17.49 20.72
CA LYS A 227 15.19 -16.35 20.10
C LYS A 227 16.67 -16.30 20.47
N ASN A 228 17.00 -16.42 21.75
CA ASN A 228 18.38 -16.34 22.23
C ASN A 228 19.23 -17.49 21.69
N TRP A 229 18.69 -18.71 21.72
CA TRP A 229 19.33 -19.89 21.14
C TRP A 229 19.57 -19.71 19.64
N THR A 230 18.60 -19.16 18.90
CA THR A 230 18.71 -18.92 17.45
C THR A 230 19.85 -17.96 17.13
N ILE A 231 19.97 -16.85 17.86
CA ILE A 231 21.04 -15.87 17.65
C ILE A 231 22.42 -16.49 17.95
N GLN A 232 22.52 -17.32 18.99
CA GLN A 232 23.76 -18.02 19.33
C GLN A 232 24.13 -19.03 18.22
N TYR A 233 23.17 -19.83 17.77
CA TYR A 233 23.36 -20.77 16.68
C TYR A 233 23.83 -20.07 15.39
N GLU A 234 23.24 -18.92 15.04
CA GLU A 234 23.69 -18.11 13.91
C GLU A 234 25.15 -17.68 14.06
N GLN A 235 25.57 -17.25 15.25
CA GLN A 235 26.95 -16.83 15.54
C GLN A 235 27.96 -17.98 15.40
N GLU A 236 27.57 -19.20 15.76
CA GLU A 236 28.43 -20.38 15.71
C GLU A 236 28.54 -20.98 14.31
N VAL A 237 27.43 -21.00 13.57
CA VAL A 237 27.31 -21.77 12.32
C VAL A 237 27.52 -20.92 11.07
N CYS A 238 27.15 -19.64 11.08
CA CYS A 238 27.34 -18.77 9.92
C CYS A 238 28.83 -18.45 9.74
N LYS A 239 29.43 -18.94 8.65
CA LYS A 239 30.83 -18.69 8.30
C LYS A 239 30.95 -17.52 7.33
N PRO A 240 31.83 -16.54 7.57
CA PRO A 240 32.10 -15.45 6.63
C PRO A 240 32.85 -15.99 5.40
N VAL A 241 32.50 -15.50 4.21
CA VAL A 241 33.18 -15.82 2.94
C VAL A 241 33.77 -14.52 2.37
N PRO A 242 35.02 -14.52 1.86
CA PRO A 242 35.65 -13.31 1.31
C PRO A 242 34.91 -12.78 0.07
N THR A 243 34.82 -11.45 -0.02
CA THR A 243 33.98 -10.67 -0.95
C THR A 243 34.76 -10.23 -2.19
N ASN A 244 34.20 -10.41 -3.39
CA ASN A 244 34.55 -9.66 -4.60
C ASN A 244 33.27 -9.20 -5.33
N ASP A 245 33.16 -7.88 -5.50
CA ASP A 245 32.31 -7.09 -6.43
C ASP A 245 30.81 -6.78 -6.24
N GLN A 246 30.44 -5.67 -6.90
CA GLN A 246 29.48 -4.58 -6.60
C GLN A 246 27.96 -4.84 -6.76
N ALA A 247 27.14 -4.12 -5.95
CA ALA A 247 25.97 -3.31 -6.39
C ALA A 247 25.18 -2.67 -5.22
N ALA A 248 24.66 -1.45 -5.40
CA ALA A 248 23.94 -0.66 -4.37
C ALA A 248 22.62 -1.28 -3.85
N LEU A 249 21.94 -2.14 -4.63
CA LEU A 249 20.70 -2.80 -4.20
C LEU A 249 20.97 -3.90 -3.15
N ARG A 250 22.10 -4.61 -3.24
CA ARG A 250 22.54 -5.59 -2.23
C ARG A 250 22.94 -4.90 -0.91
N LYS A 251 23.46 -3.67 -0.96
CA LYS A 251 23.80 -2.85 0.23
C LYS A 251 22.57 -2.51 1.08
N SER A 252 21.41 -2.29 0.47
CA SER A 252 20.18 -1.99 1.22
C SER A 252 19.66 -3.21 1.99
N LEU A 253 19.87 -4.42 1.48
CA LEU A 253 19.48 -5.68 2.16
C LEU A 253 20.40 -5.94 3.36
N GLY A 254 21.70 -5.67 3.22
CA GLY A 254 22.66 -5.74 4.33
C GLY A 254 22.36 -4.78 5.48
N ALA A 255 21.60 -3.70 5.27
CA ALA A 255 21.23 -2.75 6.32
C ALA A 255 20.21 -3.28 7.34
N ASP A 256 19.52 -4.37 6.98
CA ASP A 256 18.50 -4.99 7.82
C ASP A 256 18.95 -6.33 8.43
N LEU A 257 20.20 -6.75 8.19
CA LEU A 257 20.79 -8.00 8.69
C LEU A 257 21.94 -7.71 9.67
N ASP A 258 22.13 -8.60 10.64
CA ASP A 258 23.29 -8.59 11.52
C ASP A 258 24.57 -8.92 10.76
N ASP A 259 25.72 -8.42 11.24
CA ASP A 259 26.98 -8.52 10.51
C ASP A 259 27.41 -9.96 10.22
N VAL A 260 27.17 -10.88 11.15
CA VAL A 260 27.48 -12.31 10.98
C VAL A 260 26.73 -12.89 9.78
N VAL A 261 25.41 -12.73 9.76
CA VAL A 261 24.55 -13.27 8.70
C VAL A 261 24.79 -12.54 7.38
N ARG A 262 25.00 -11.23 7.43
CA ARG A 262 25.33 -10.39 6.27
C ARG A 262 26.63 -10.86 5.60
N LEU A 263 27.68 -11.09 6.38
CA LEU A 263 28.97 -11.59 5.88
C LEU A 263 28.86 -13.01 5.31
N SER A 264 28.06 -13.86 5.96
CA SER A 264 27.81 -15.22 5.47
C SER A 264 27.05 -15.25 4.13
N LEU A 265 26.11 -14.31 3.93
CA LEU A 265 25.38 -14.14 2.67
C LEU A 265 26.15 -13.37 1.59
N ASN A 266 27.41 -13.02 1.84
CA ASN A 266 28.24 -12.22 0.93
C ASN A 266 27.58 -10.86 0.58
N LEU A 267 26.94 -10.21 1.57
CA LEU A 267 26.29 -8.91 1.42
C LEU A 267 27.21 -7.80 1.93
N GLU A 268 27.43 -6.79 1.09
CA GLU A 268 28.25 -5.63 1.47
C GLU A 268 27.53 -4.77 2.52
N SER A 269 28.28 -4.17 3.44
CA SER A 269 27.69 -3.28 4.44
C SER A 269 27.15 -2.01 3.76
N PRO A 270 26.00 -1.48 4.22
CA PRO A 270 25.55 -0.18 3.75
C PRO A 270 26.57 0.88 4.16
N GLY A 271 27.07 1.66 3.20
CA GLY A 271 27.90 2.83 3.53
C GLY A 271 27.15 3.81 4.44
N ILE A 272 27.89 4.63 5.19
CA ILE A 272 27.36 5.57 6.21
C ILE A 272 26.21 6.44 5.66
N PHE A 273 26.33 6.90 4.41
CA PHE A 273 25.28 7.68 3.75
C PHE A 273 23.98 6.89 3.55
N LEU A 274 24.06 5.64 3.08
CA LEU A 274 22.88 4.80 2.84
C LEU A 274 22.24 4.37 4.16
N SER A 275 23.03 4.00 5.17
CA SER A 275 22.51 3.62 6.49
C SER A 275 21.82 4.80 7.18
N THR A 276 22.41 6.00 7.13
CA THR A 276 21.81 7.23 7.67
C THR A 276 20.52 7.60 6.94
N PHE A 277 20.49 7.49 5.61
CA PHE A 277 19.29 7.73 4.82
C PHE A 277 18.16 6.74 5.15
N LEU A 278 18.46 5.45 5.20
CA LEU A 278 17.48 4.42 5.56
C LEU A 278 16.97 4.60 6.99
N ALA A 279 17.84 4.96 7.94
CA ALA A 279 17.45 5.30 9.31
C ALA A 279 16.53 6.53 9.34
N LEU A 280 16.83 7.57 8.57
CA LEU A 280 15.99 8.76 8.46
C LEU A 280 14.60 8.42 7.91
N VAL A 281 14.52 7.63 6.82
CA VAL A 281 13.25 7.19 6.24
C VAL A 281 12.45 6.35 7.25
N ARG A 282 13.11 5.40 7.92
CA ARG A 282 12.50 4.52 8.93
C ARG A 282 11.95 5.34 10.10
N ASN A 283 12.75 6.22 10.68
CA ASN A 283 12.35 7.05 11.82
C ASN A 283 11.27 8.07 11.45
N SER A 284 11.33 8.65 10.25
CA SER A 284 10.26 9.53 9.75
C SER A 284 8.94 8.77 9.60
N ARG A 285 8.99 7.54 9.07
CA ARG A 285 7.81 6.65 8.99
C ARG A 285 7.27 6.34 10.38
N LYS A 286 8.13 5.97 11.33
CA LYS A 286 7.73 5.69 12.72
C LYS A 286 7.02 6.89 13.36
N LEU A 287 7.57 8.09 13.21
CA LEU A 287 6.99 9.31 13.77
C LEU A 287 5.63 9.63 13.14
N GLY A 288 5.55 9.56 11.81
CA GLY A 288 4.30 9.79 11.08
C GLY A 288 3.23 8.76 11.42
N LEU A 289 3.60 7.49 11.52
CA LEU A 289 2.71 6.45 12.02
C LEU A 289 2.26 6.76 13.45
N ARG A 290 3.19 6.92 14.40
CA ARG A 290 2.87 7.09 15.82
C ARG A 290 1.93 8.26 16.13
N HIS A 291 2.09 9.39 15.45
CA HIS A 291 1.42 10.64 15.83
C HIS A 291 0.42 11.18 14.81
N LEU A 292 0.50 10.78 13.54
CA LEU A 292 -0.30 11.39 12.47
C LEU A 292 -1.26 10.42 11.79
N ALA A 293 -1.04 9.11 11.87
CA ALA A 293 -1.89 8.12 11.21
C ALA A 293 -2.89 7.50 12.20
N LEU A 294 -4.17 7.53 11.83
CA LEU A 294 -5.22 6.80 12.54
C LEU A 294 -5.00 5.27 12.47
N PRO A 295 -5.47 4.48 13.45
CA PRO A 295 -5.43 3.04 13.37
C PRO A 295 -6.27 2.55 12.18
N ARG A 296 -5.81 1.46 11.58
CA ARG A 296 -6.42 0.85 10.40
C ARG A 296 -7.77 0.19 10.75
N PRO A 297 -8.92 0.53 10.16
CA PRO A 297 -10.18 -0.18 10.43
C PRO A 297 -10.20 -1.59 9.83
N ASP A 298 -11.09 -2.46 10.34
CA ASP A 298 -11.17 -3.87 9.94
C ASP A 298 -11.49 -4.07 8.46
N SER A 299 -12.25 -3.15 7.85
CA SER A 299 -12.53 -3.13 6.40
C SER A 299 -11.27 -2.96 5.53
N SER A 300 -10.17 -2.51 6.12
CA SER A 300 -8.88 -2.33 5.44
C SER A 300 -7.79 -3.29 5.95
N ALA A 301 -8.19 -4.35 6.65
CA ALA A 301 -7.30 -5.44 7.07
C ALA A 301 -6.52 -6.03 5.88
N VAL A 302 -5.21 -6.25 6.07
CA VAL A 302 -4.36 -6.79 4.99
C VAL A 302 -4.35 -8.31 4.98
N LYS A 303 -5.24 -8.86 4.15
CA LYS A 303 -5.37 -10.28 3.87
C LYS A 303 -4.69 -10.62 2.53
N LEU A 304 -3.48 -11.21 2.56
CA LEU A 304 -2.79 -11.67 1.35
C LEU A 304 -3.19 -13.09 0.93
N VAL A 305 -3.68 -13.90 1.85
CA VAL A 305 -4.21 -15.24 1.58
C VAL A 305 -5.72 -15.12 1.59
N ASN A 306 -6.37 -15.54 0.50
CA ASN A 306 -7.81 -15.44 0.39
C ASN A 306 -8.50 -16.45 1.33
N ASP A 307 -9.59 -16.03 1.97
CA ASP A 307 -10.38 -16.88 2.86
C ASP A 307 -11.16 -17.94 2.08
N THR A 308 -11.65 -17.60 0.89
CA THR A 308 -12.41 -18.48 0.00
C THR A 308 -11.61 -18.85 -1.26
N PRO A 309 -11.78 -20.08 -1.78
CA PRO A 309 -11.20 -20.47 -3.06
C PRO A 309 -11.90 -19.73 -4.21
N ASN A 310 -11.22 -19.63 -5.35
CA ASN A 310 -11.79 -19.06 -6.57
C ASN A 310 -12.96 -19.94 -7.04
N PRO A 311 -14.16 -19.38 -7.28
CA PRO A 311 -15.33 -20.16 -7.72
C PRO A 311 -15.11 -20.93 -9.03
N GLU A 312 -14.27 -20.41 -9.94
CA GLU A 312 -14.02 -21.04 -11.24
C GLU A 312 -13.05 -22.22 -11.15
N THR A 313 -11.94 -22.05 -10.43
CA THR A 313 -10.84 -23.02 -10.41
C THR A 313 -10.84 -23.92 -9.18
N LYS A 314 -11.62 -23.57 -8.15
CA LYS A 314 -11.60 -24.18 -6.81
C LYS A 314 -10.23 -24.10 -6.11
N LEU A 315 -9.31 -23.28 -6.60
CA LEU A 315 -7.97 -23.05 -6.05
C LEU A 315 -7.89 -21.72 -5.30
N TYR A 316 -6.95 -21.60 -4.37
CA TYR A 316 -6.71 -20.35 -3.63
C TYR A 316 -5.78 -19.41 -4.38
N ASN A 317 -5.97 -18.10 -4.22
CA ASN A 317 -5.09 -17.09 -4.83
C ASN A 317 -4.27 -16.35 -3.76
N PHE A 318 -3.10 -15.88 -4.18
CA PHE A 318 -2.18 -15.14 -3.32
C PHE A 318 -2.06 -13.68 -3.77
N GLY A 319 -2.43 -12.74 -2.90
CA GLY A 319 -2.51 -11.30 -3.19
C GLY A 319 -1.17 -10.54 -3.12
N ARG A 320 -0.02 -11.22 -3.00
CA ARG A 320 1.29 -10.59 -2.84
C ARG A 320 1.77 -9.96 -4.14
N LYS A 321 1.85 -8.62 -4.18
CA LYS A 321 2.54 -7.90 -5.27
C LYS A 321 4.05 -8.18 -5.21
N SER A 322 4.58 -8.73 -6.28
CA SER A 322 6.00 -9.08 -6.44
C SER A 322 6.40 -8.91 -7.92
N LEU A 323 7.70 -8.93 -8.23
CA LEU A 323 8.20 -8.89 -9.61
C LEU A 323 7.78 -10.14 -10.41
N GLN A 324 7.49 -11.24 -9.72
CA GLN A 324 6.95 -12.49 -10.28
C GLN A 324 5.57 -12.77 -9.67
N PRO A 325 4.47 -12.73 -10.45
CA PRO A 325 3.11 -12.77 -9.93
C PRO A 325 2.60 -14.22 -9.74
N TRP A 326 3.32 -15.02 -8.94
CA TRP A 326 2.95 -16.41 -8.64
C TRP A 326 1.60 -16.48 -7.91
N TYR A 327 0.68 -17.31 -8.42
CA TYR A 327 -0.66 -17.60 -7.89
C TYR A 327 -1.60 -16.40 -7.78
N MET A 328 -1.27 -15.29 -8.45
CA MET A 328 -2.06 -14.08 -8.42
C MET A 328 -3.14 -14.11 -9.51
N ARG A 329 -4.39 -13.86 -9.12
CA ARG A 329 -5.50 -13.75 -10.07
C ARG A 329 -5.31 -12.53 -10.99
N PRO A 330 -5.44 -12.69 -12.32
CA PRO A 330 -5.50 -11.57 -13.23
C PRO A 330 -6.83 -10.85 -13.05
N THR A 331 -6.75 -9.59 -12.63
CA THR A 331 -7.87 -8.65 -12.59
C THR A 331 -7.49 -7.46 -13.45
N THR A 332 -8.47 -6.70 -13.92
CA THR A 332 -8.21 -5.47 -14.69
C THR A 332 -7.26 -4.53 -13.93
N TRP A 333 -7.45 -4.41 -12.60
CA TRP A 333 -6.59 -3.62 -11.73
C TRP A 333 -5.19 -4.21 -11.51
N SER A 334 -5.05 -5.53 -11.36
CA SER A 334 -3.74 -6.17 -11.16
C SER A 334 -2.90 -6.26 -12.43
N ALA A 335 -3.54 -6.26 -13.61
CA ALA A 335 -2.86 -6.28 -14.90
C ALA A 335 -2.54 -4.87 -15.45
N TRP A 336 -3.40 -3.88 -15.18
CA TRP A 336 -3.34 -2.55 -15.81
C TRP A 336 -3.36 -1.36 -14.85
N GLY A 337 -3.51 -1.59 -13.53
CA GLY A 337 -3.52 -0.51 -12.54
C GLY A 337 -2.15 0.17 -12.37
N PRO A 338 -2.07 1.28 -11.62
CA PRO A 338 -0.83 2.05 -11.47
C PRO A 338 0.34 1.22 -10.89
N GLY A 339 0.03 0.31 -9.96
CA GLY A 339 1.02 -0.63 -9.42
C GLY A 339 1.52 -1.64 -10.46
N ALA A 340 0.67 -2.05 -11.40
CA ALA A 340 1.04 -2.95 -12.48
C ALA A 340 2.01 -2.26 -13.46
N TRP A 341 1.76 -0.98 -13.78
CA TRP A 341 2.68 -0.14 -14.56
C TRP A 341 4.03 0.04 -13.88
N LEU A 342 4.04 0.29 -12.56
CA LEU A 342 5.28 0.39 -11.79
C LEU A 342 6.07 -0.92 -11.84
N VAL A 343 5.41 -2.07 -11.65
CA VAL A 343 6.03 -3.40 -11.75
C VAL A 343 6.60 -3.63 -13.14
N LYS A 344 5.87 -3.29 -14.21
CA LYS A 344 6.38 -3.37 -15.60
C LYS A 344 7.59 -2.46 -15.83
N ALA A 345 7.55 -1.23 -15.32
CA ALA A 345 8.62 -0.24 -15.49
C ALA A 345 9.95 -0.68 -14.86
N VAL A 346 9.91 -1.43 -13.76
CA VAL A 346 11.11 -2.02 -13.12
C VAL A 346 11.46 -3.42 -13.65
N GLY A 347 10.86 -3.84 -14.76
CA GLY A 347 11.14 -5.13 -15.42
C GLY A 347 10.42 -6.35 -14.82
N GLY A 348 9.51 -6.15 -13.89
CA GLY A 348 8.64 -7.18 -13.34
C GLY A 348 7.50 -7.57 -14.28
N LYS A 349 6.81 -8.66 -13.94
CA LYS A 349 5.70 -9.23 -14.73
C LYS A 349 4.38 -9.04 -14.01
N VAL A 350 3.31 -8.83 -14.79
CA VAL A 350 1.95 -8.72 -14.25
C VAL A 350 1.19 -10.04 -14.39
N PRO A 351 0.18 -10.29 -13.55
CA PRO A 351 -0.62 -11.52 -13.61
C PRO A 351 -1.21 -11.72 -15.01
N GLY A 352 -1.13 -12.94 -15.54
CA GLY A 352 -1.66 -13.30 -16.86
C GLY A 352 -0.73 -13.03 -18.06
N GLU A 353 0.36 -12.26 -17.91
CA GLU A 353 1.22 -11.83 -19.04
C GLU A 353 1.98 -13.00 -19.73
N ARG A 354 2.20 -14.12 -19.04
CA ARG A 354 2.89 -15.32 -19.57
C ARG A 354 2.00 -16.56 -19.59
N GLY A 355 0.69 -16.39 -19.79
CA GLY A 355 -0.26 -17.49 -19.75
C GLY A 355 -0.23 -18.21 -18.40
N SER A 356 -0.08 -19.53 -18.41
CA SER A 356 -0.13 -20.40 -17.22
C SER A 356 1.16 -20.45 -16.39
N ARG A 357 2.28 -19.85 -16.85
CA ARG A 357 3.61 -20.01 -16.21
C ARG A 357 3.64 -19.66 -14.73
N TYR A 358 2.86 -18.65 -14.31
CA TYR A 358 2.82 -18.17 -12.93
C TYR A 358 1.59 -18.66 -12.15
N PHE A 359 0.89 -19.69 -12.67
CA PHE A 359 -0.31 -20.28 -12.07
C PHE A 359 -1.39 -19.26 -11.68
N PRO A 360 -1.85 -18.39 -12.62
CA PRO A 360 -2.90 -17.42 -12.32
C PRO A 360 -4.21 -18.04 -11.81
N GLN A 361 -4.41 -19.35 -12.06
CA GLN A 361 -5.55 -20.13 -11.58
C GLN A 361 -5.58 -20.27 -10.05
N GLY A 362 -4.42 -20.19 -9.39
CA GLY A 362 -4.28 -20.37 -7.94
C GLY A 362 -3.38 -21.56 -7.55
N TYR A 363 -3.31 -21.83 -6.25
CA TYR A 363 -2.61 -22.95 -5.64
C TYR A 363 -3.56 -23.86 -4.86
N ASP A 364 -3.16 -25.12 -4.69
CA ASP A 364 -3.74 -26.07 -3.75
C ASP A 364 -2.67 -26.44 -2.72
N LEU A 365 -3.03 -26.40 -1.44
CA LEU A 365 -2.14 -26.69 -0.31
C LEU A 365 -1.63 -28.13 -0.34
N MET A 366 -2.40 -29.07 -0.89
CA MET A 366 -1.94 -30.47 -0.98
C MET A 366 -0.84 -30.67 -2.03
N THR A 367 -0.73 -29.77 -3.01
CA THR A 367 0.14 -29.97 -4.17
C THR A 367 1.24 -28.91 -4.34
N ILE A 368 1.18 -27.80 -3.59
CA ILE A 368 2.16 -26.71 -3.64
C ILE A 368 3.59 -27.21 -3.35
N GLY A 369 4.60 -26.59 -3.98
CA GLY A 369 6.01 -26.97 -3.85
C GLY A 369 6.68 -27.34 -5.19
N PRO A 370 7.82 -28.04 -5.14
CA PRO A 370 8.60 -28.38 -6.33
C PRO A 370 7.89 -29.41 -7.22
N GLU A 371 8.03 -29.26 -8.53
CA GLU A 371 7.30 -30.07 -9.53
C GLU A 371 7.44 -31.59 -9.35
N PRO A 372 8.62 -32.16 -9.01
CA PRO A 372 8.77 -33.61 -8.82
C PRO A 372 7.98 -34.20 -7.64
N GLN A 373 7.56 -33.35 -6.69
CA GLN A 373 6.77 -33.71 -5.51
C GLN A 373 5.31 -33.23 -5.61
N ARG A 374 4.93 -32.64 -6.76
CA ARG A 374 3.54 -32.28 -7.05
C ARG A 374 2.70 -33.55 -7.09
N GLU A 375 1.53 -33.53 -6.47
CA GLU A 375 0.55 -34.64 -6.39
C GLU A 375 1.00 -35.90 -5.62
N LYS A 376 2.20 -35.91 -5.03
CA LYS A 376 2.68 -37.01 -4.18
C LYS A 376 2.38 -36.77 -2.71
N GLY A 377 2.25 -37.86 -1.95
CA GLY A 377 2.15 -37.83 -0.48
C GLY A 377 0.76 -37.58 0.09
N ARG A 378 -0.30 -37.71 -0.72
CA ARG A 378 -1.67 -37.35 -0.30
C ARG A 378 -2.13 -38.12 0.94
N ASP A 379 -1.97 -39.44 0.95
CA ASP A 379 -2.45 -40.29 2.06
C ASP A 379 -1.64 -40.05 3.35
N GLU A 380 -0.31 -39.93 3.22
CA GLU A 380 0.60 -39.57 4.33
C GLU A 380 0.20 -38.21 4.93
N MET A 381 -0.06 -37.23 4.08
CA MET A 381 -0.50 -35.90 4.52
C MET A 381 -1.88 -35.92 5.17
N MET A 382 -2.83 -36.71 4.67
CA MET A 382 -4.16 -36.83 5.31
C MET A 382 -4.06 -37.42 6.71
N SER A 383 -3.24 -38.46 6.90
CA SER A 383 -2.97 -39.02 8.22
C SER A 383 -2.32 -38.00 9.17
N ASP A 384 -1.31 -37.27 8.70
CA ASP A 384 -0.65 -36.23 9.50
C ASP A 384 -1.62 -35.09 9.87
N MET A 385 -2.52 -34.71 8.96
CA MET A 385 -3.56 -33.71 9.22
C MET A 385 -4.51 -34.12 10.35
N GLU A 386 -4.89 -35.41 10.43
CA GLU A 386 -5.76 -35.91 11.51
C GLU A 386 -5.06 -35.78 12.87
N VAL A 387 -3.77 -36.13 12.94
CA VAL A 387 -2.95 -35.99 14.15
C VAL A 387 -2.83 -34.51 14.58
N ILE A 388 -2.54 -33.62 13.63
CA ILE A 388 -2.40 -32.18 13.89
C ILE A 388 -3.73 -31.59 14.39
N LYS A 389 -4.86 -31.94 13.75
CA LYS A 389 -6.18 -31.46 14.19
C LYS A 389 -6.57 -31.99 15.57
N ALA A 390 -6.27 -33.25 15.85
CA ALA A 390 -6.51 -33.84 17.18
C ALA A 390 -5.75 -33.07 18.27
N ARG A 391 -4.49 -32.70 18.02
CA ARG A 391 -3.71 -31.84 18.95
C ARG A 391 -4.31 -30.46 19.11
N GLY A 392 -4.84 -29.86 18.03
CA GLY A 392 -5.52 -28.57 18.06
C GLY A 392 -6.84 -28.57 18.86
N ALA A 393 -7.56 -29.69 18.89
CA ALA A 393 -8.84 -29.82 19.60
C ALA A 393 -8.70 -29.98 21.13
N VAL A 394 -7.55 -30.48 21.62
CA VAL A 394 -7.34 -30.85 23.04
C VAL A 394 -7.09 -29.63 23.96
N THR A 395 -7.06 -28.40 23.45
CA THR A 395 -6.72 -27.18 24.24
C THR A 395 -7.91 -26.29 24.66
N PHE A 396 -9.08 -26.87 24.95
CA PHE A 396 -10.23 -26.11 25.50
C PHE A 396 -10.48 -26.39 26.99
N PRO A 397 -10.56 -25.32 27.80
CA PRO A 397 -11.85 -25.01 28.38
C PRO A 397 -12.22 -23.50 28.40
N GLN A 398 -13.53 -23.27 28.25
CA GLN A 398 -14.36 -22.14 28.68
C GLN A 398 -14.40 -20.83 27.85
N VAL A 399 -15.62 -20.27 27.80
CA VAL A 399 -16.06 -18.95 27.28
C VAL A 399 -16.48 -18.89 25.80
N LYS A 400 -17.63 -19.48 25.48
CA LYS A 400 -18.41 -19.22 24.24
C LYS A 400 -19.67 -18.36 24.48
N VAL A 401 -19.88 -17.79 25.67
CA VAL A 401 -21.17 -17.16 26.03
C VAL A 401 -21.14 -15.62 26.05
N VAL A 402 -19.96 -14.98 26.09
CA VAL A 402 -19.86 -13.51 26.28
C VAL A 402 -19.66 -12.75 24.96
N LEU A 403 -19.09 -13.38 23.93
CA LEU A 403 -18.74 -12.71 22.67
C LEU A 403 -19.92 -12.53 21.69
N ASP A 404 -20.96 -13.34 21.79
CA ASP A 404 -22.16 -13.21 20.95
C ASP A 404 -23.06 -12.04 21.40
N GLY A 405 -22.95 -11.59 22.66
CA GLY A 405 -23.69 -10.43 23.17
C GLY A 405 -23.16 -9.08 22.69
N ILE A 406 -21.84 -8.94 22.53
CA ILE A 406 -21.21 -7.66 22.16
C ILE A 406 -21.30 -7.42 20.64
N ARG A 407 -21.29 -8.49 19.85
CA ARG A 407 -21.47 -8.42 18.39
C ARG A 407 -22.90 -8.01 18.02
N GLY A 408 -23.91 -8.41 18.81
CA GLY A 408 -25.29 -7.97 18.63
C GLY A 408 -25.46 -6.46 18.75
N VAL A 409 -24.85 -5.82 19.76
CA VAL A 409 -25.02 -4.39 20.05
C VAL A 409 -24.33 -3.49 19.00
N ILE A 410 -23.15 -3.87 18.51
CA ILE A 410 -22.42 -3.08 17.49
C ILE A 410 -23.12 -3.14 16.13
N THR A 411 -23.79 -4.26 15.82
CA THR A 411 -24.52 -4.41 14.55
C THR A 411 -25.84 -3.62 14.57
N VAL A 412 -26.48 -3.49 15.73
CA VAL A 412 -27.71 -2.70 15.90
C VAL A 412 -27.46 -1.19 15.74
N VAL A 413 -26.31 -0.67 16.19
CA VAL A 413 -25.98 0.77 16.06
C VAL A 413 -25.60 1.19 14.62
N MET A 414 -25.22 0.23 13.76
CA MET A 414 -24.90 0.48 12.34
C MET A 414 -26.09 0.21 11.39
N ALA A 415 -27.25 -0.19 11.92
CA ALA A 415 -28.40 -0.64 11.14
C ALA A 415 -29.36 0.48 10.68
N ASP A 416 -29.26 1.69 11.25
CA ASP A 416 -30.19 2.78 10.93
C ASP A 416 -29.67 3.72 9.83
N LYS A 417 -30.38 3.75 8.69
CA LYS A 417 -30.07 4.62 7.53
C LYS A 417 -30.08 6.11 7.90
N SER A 418 -30.90 6.51 8.89
CA SER A 418 -30.95 7.87 9.45
C SER A 418 -29.63 8.32 10.09
N VAL A 419 -28.95 7.43 10.82
CA VAL A 419 -27.63 7.71 11.44
C VAL A 419 -26.58 7.90 10.34
N GLN A 420 -26.62 7.09 9.29
CA GLN A 420 -25.69 7.19 8.16
C GLN A 420 -25.83 8.53 7.42
N LEU A 421 -27.06 9.04 7.25
CA LEU A 421 -27.33 10.36 6.69
C LEU A 421 -26.70 11.49 7.51
N VAL A 422 -26.95 11.50 8.83
CA VAL A 422 -26.45 12.56 9.74
C VAL A 422 -24.92 12.56 9.80
N VAL A 423 -24.30 11.38 9.88
CA VAL A 423 -22.84 11.24 9.90
C VAL A 423 -22.23 11.76 8.59
N THR A 424 -22.80 11.37 7.45
CA THR A 424 -22.31 11.80 6.12
C THR A 424 -22.38 13.32 5.99
N ALA A 425 -23.53 13.91 6.31
CA ALA A 425 -23.73 15.35 6.20
C ALA A 425 -22.79 16.14 7.14
N SER A 426 -22.61 15.67 8.38
CA SER A 426 -21.73 16.32 9.37
C SER A 426 -20.26 16.30 8.94
N VAL A 427 -19.81 15.18 8.35
CA VAL A 427 -18.44 15.04 7.85
C VAL A 427 -18.19 15.99 6.66
N PHE A 428 -19.09 16.03 5.68
CA PHE A 428 -18.93 16.93 4.53
C PHE A 428 -19.08 18.40 4.90
N LEU A 429 -19.87 18.73 5.92
CA LEU A 429 -19.95 20.09 6.45
C LEU A 429 -18.57 20.54 6.95
N LEU A 430 -17.92 19.75 7.79
CA LEU A 430 -16.59 20.05 8.31
C LEU A 430 -15.54 20.13 7.19
N LEU A 431 -15.52 19.14 6.29
CA LEU A 431 -14.50 19.04 5.25
C LEU A 431 -14.61 20.17 4.21
N THR A 432 -15.82 20.51 3.77
CA THR A 432 -16.03 21.57 2.76
C THR A 432 -15.70 22.95 3.32
N TRP A 433 -16.10 23.24 4.57
CA TRP A 433 -15.72 24.48 5.25
C TRP A 433 -14.21 24.61 5.40
N LEU A 434 -13.53 23.56 5.85
CA LEU A 434 -12.07 23.57 5.99
C LEU A 434 -11.37 23.80 4.64
N ALA A 435 -11.78 23.07 3.60
CA ALA A 435 -11.17 23.14 2.28
C ALA A 435 -11.39 24.51 1.61
N VAL A 436 -12.62 25.04 1.62
CA VAL A 436 -12.94 26.33 1.00
C VAL A 436 -12.33 27.49 1.80
N SER A 437 -12.32 27.43 3.14
CA SER A 437 -11.66 28.45 3.96
C SER A 437 -10.16 28.54 3.65
N LEU A 438 -9.49 27.40 3.53
CA LEU A 438 -8.08 27.34 3.17
C LEU A 438 -7.84 27.85 1.73
N ARG A 439 -8.75 27.55 0.80
CA ARG A 439 -8.74 28.08 -0.57
C ARG A 439 -8.86 29.61 -0.56
N VAL A 440 -9.83 30.17 0.16
CA VAL A 440 -10.04 31.62 0.26
C VAL A 440 -8.81 32.29 0.86
N TYR A 441 -8.28 31.78 1.96
CA TYR A 441 -7.04 32.29 2.57
C TYR A 441 -5.87 32.33 1.58
N CYS A 442 -5.65 31.25 0.82
CA CYS A 442 -4.60 31.22 -0.20
C CYS A 442 -4.82 32.28 -1.28
N ARG A 443 -6.06 32.49 -1.72
CA ARG A 443 -6.37 33.39 -2.84
C ARG A 443 -6.37 34.87 -2.43
N THR A 444 -6.86 35.19 -1.24
CA THR A 444 -6.93 36.57 -0.73
C THR A 444 -5.61 37.02 -0.11
N ALA A 445 -5.02 36.21 0.78
CA ALA A 445 -3.86 36.63 1.57
C ALA A 445 -2.52 36.28 0.90
N LEU A 446 -2.41 35.10 0.28
CA LEU A 446 -1.14 34.59 -0.24
C LEU A 446 -0.86 35.03 -1.68
N VAL A 447 -1.81 34.76 -2.58
CA VAL A 447 -1.70 35.04 -4.02
C VAL A 447 -2.22 36.45 -4.35
N ARG A 448 -3.06 37.04 -3.48
CA ARG A 448 -3.72 38.35 -3.68
C ARG A 448 -4.44 38.47 -5.01
N SER A 449 -5.05 37.38 -5.47
CA SER A 449 -5.78 37.31 -6.74
C SER A 449 -6.99 36.40 -6.54
N VAL A 450 -8.17 37.03 -6.46
CA VAL A 450 -9.46 36.37 -6.30
C VAL A 450 -10.12 36.22 -7.66
N GLY A 451 -10.37 34.98 -8.05
CA GLY A 451 -11.03 34.64 -9.29
C GLY A 451 -12.56 34.66 -9.22
N ILE A 452 -13.20 34.65 -10.39
CA ILE A 452 -14.65 34.41 -10.51
C ILE A 452 -14.99 33.02 -9.95
N ASP A 453 -14.16 32.02 -10.22
CA ASP A 453 -14.29 30.66 -9.70
C ASP A 453 -14.30 30.60 -8.16
N ASP A 454 -13.52 31.45 -7.50
CA ASP A 454 -13.47 31.53 -6.04
C ASP A 454 -14.76 32.13 -5.46
N LYS A 455 -15.32 33.16 -6.09
CA LYS A 455 -16.61 33.76 -5.68
C LYS A 455 -17.75 32.77 -5.81
N ILE A 456 -17.80 32.04 -6.92
CA ILE A 456 -18.80 31.00 -7.16
C ILE A 456 -18.64 29.84 -6.15
N MET A 457 -17.40 29.47 -5.80
CA MET A 457 -17.14 28.43 -4.79
C MET A 457 -17.62 28.83 -3.39
N VAL A 458 -17.43 30.09 -2.98
CA VAL A 458 -17.95 30.61 -1.70
C VAL A 458 -19.47 30.64 -1.70
N PHE A 459 -20.09 31.08 -2.80
CA PHE A 459 -21.54 31.07 -2.95
C PHE A 459 -22.11 29.64 -2.89
N LEU A 460 -21.46 28.70 -3.57
CA LEU A 460 -21.77 27.28 -3.49
C LEU A 460 -21.66 26.74 -2.05
N LEU A 461 -20.61 27.10 -1.30
CA LEU A 461 -20.46 26.67 0.09
C LEU A 461 -21.65 27.10 0.96
N ILE A 462 -22.17 28.32 0.77
CA ILE A 462 -23.33 28.83 1.53
C ILE A 462 -24.57 27.98 1.24
N ILE A 463 -24.87 27.75 -0.05
CA ILE A 463 -26.03 26.93 -0.46
C ILE A 463 -25.87 25.50 0.04
N PHE A 464 -24.69 24.92 -0.12
CA PHE A 464 -24.40 23.55 0.30
C PHE A 464 -24.45 23.40 1.83
N THR A 465 -24.06 24.43 2.59
CA THR A 465 -24.21 24.47 4.05
C THR A 465 -25.69 24.42 4.44
N GLY A 466 -26.55 25.19 3.77
CA GLY A 466 -28.01 25.12 3.98
C GLY A 466 -28.57 23.73 3.70
N TYR A 467 -28.17 23.11 2.59
CA TYR A 467 -28.52 21.73 2.25
C TYR A 467 -28.11 20.73 3.36
N LEU A 468 -26.86 20.79 3.83
CA LEU A 468 -26.36 19.88 4.87
C LEU A 468 -27.08 20.06 6.21
N MET A 469 -27.38 21.31 6.61
CA MET A 469 -28.10 21.58 7.86
C MET A 469 -29.53 21.04 7.81
N LEU A 470 -30.24 21.24 6.69
CA LEU A 470 -31.57 20.67 6.46
C LEU A 470 -31.53 19.14 6.42
N GLN A 471 -30.48 18.54 5.87
CA GLN A 471 -30.32 17.08 5.83
C GLN A 471 -30.05 16.48 7.21
N ILE A 472 -29.25 17.14 8.05
CA ILE A 472 -29.02 16.75 9.45
C ILE A 472 -30.33 16.86 10.25
N TYR A 473 -31.09 17.94 10.05
CA TYR A 473 -32.40 18.10 10.66
C TYR A 473 -33.36 16.97 10.23
N GLY A 474 -33.42 16.65 8.94
CA GLY A 474 -34.26 15.58 8.41
C GLY A 474 -33.88 14.19 8.91
N GLY A 475 -32.58 13.87 8.96
CA GLY A 475 -32.10 12.59 9.47
C GLY A 475 -32.35 12.37 10.96
N THR A 476 -32.42 13.45 11.76
CA THR A 476 -32.75 13.34 13.20
C THR A 476 -34.25 13.21 13.46
N HIS A 477 -35.09 13.76 12.57
CA HIS A 477 -36.55 13.87 12.76
C HIS A 477 -37.40 12.88 11.95
N GLY A 478 -36.83 12.08 11.06
CA GLY A 478 -37.60 10.99 10.43
C GLY A 478 -37.07 10.42 9.11
N ILE A 479 -36.20 11.13 8.39
CA ILE A 479 -35.64 10.63 7.12
C ILE A 479 -34.70 9.44 7.41
N GLY A 480 -35.03 8.27 6.87
CA GLY A 480 -34.25 7.04 7.05
C GLY A 480 -34.66 6.15 8.23
N ARG A 481 -35.80 6.42 8.88
CA ARG A 481 -36.51 5.48 9.78
C ARG A 481 -37.65 4.78 9.03
N ARG A 482 -38.06 3.58 9.47
CA ARG A 482 -39.20 2.86 8.87
C ARG A 482 -40.54 3.42 9.37
N ASP A 483 -41.57 3.33 8.54
CA ASP A 483 -42.86 4.02 8.72
C ASP A 483 -43.71 3.70 9.98
N PRO A 484 -43.61 2.56 10.72
CA PRO A 484 -44.53 2.33 11.86
C PRO A 484 -44.32 3.27 13.07
N GLU A 485 -43.33 4.16 13.05
CA GLU A 485 -43.00 5.09 14.15
C GLU A 485 -43.31 6.57 13.85
N ILE A 486 -43.81 6.94 12.65
CA ILE A 486 -43.93 8.35 12.21
C ILE A 486 -45.40 8.80 12.12
N THR A 487 -45.74 9.92 12.76
CA THR A 487 -47.08 10.51 12.69
C THR A 487 -47.35 11.10 11.31
N ALA A 488 -48.59 11.07 10.80
CA ALA A 488 -48.95 11.62 9.49
C ALA A 488 -48.52 13.10 9.28
N GLY A 489 -48.58 13.93 10.33
CA GLY A 489 -48.10 15.32 10.28
C GLY A 489 -46.57 15.45 10.18
N GLU A 490 -45.83 14.52 10.77
CA GLU A 490 -44.37 14.45 10.68
C GLU A 490 -43.94 13.98 9.29
N LYS A 491 -44.64 12.99 8.71
CA LYS A 491 -44.43 12.52 7.33
C LYS A 491 -44.56 13.67 6.30
N ARG A 492 -45.58 14.51 6.44
CA ARG A 492 -45.75 15.73 5.61
C ARG A 492 -44.54 16.67 5.68
N THR A 493 -44.06 16.93 6.90
CA THR A 493 -42.91 17.80 7.13
C THR A 493 -41.62 17.21 6.54
N MET A 494 -41.42 15.89 6.67
CA MET A 494 -40.26 15.21 6.11
C MET A 494 -40.27 15.17 4.57
N LEU A 495 -41.44 15.02 3.94
CA LEU A 495 -41.58 15.08 2.48
C LEU A 495 -41.31 16.48 1.93
N LEU A 496 -41.82 17.53 2.61
CA LEU A 496 -41.49 18.92 2.27
C LEU A 496 -39.98 19.17 2.34
N LEU A 497 -39.34 18.70 3.42
CA LEU A 497 -37.90 18.83 3.61
C LEU A 497 -37.11 18.09 2.52
N TRP A 498 -37.53 16.87 2.17
CA TRP A 498 -36.91 16.09 1.10
C TRP A 498 -37.01 16.80 -0.25
N TRP A 499 -38.15 17.41 -0.57
CA TRP A 499 -38.33 18.21 -1.79
C TRP A 499 -37.37 19.40 -1.85
N ILE A 500 -37.21 20.14 -0.73
CA ILE A 500 -36.24 21.25 -0.64
C ILE A 500 -34.80 20.74 -0.83
N LEU A 501 -34.46 19.61 -0.21
CA LEU A 501 -33.14 19.00 -0.34
C LEU A 501 -32.82 18.59 -1.77
N GLU A 502 -33.79 18.06 -2.51
CA GLU A 502 -33.61 17.71 -3.92
C GLU A 502 -33.28 18.95 -4.78
N LEU A 503 -34.01 20.05 -4.60
CA LEU A 503 -33.76 21.31 -5.32
C LEU A 503 -32.37 21.88 -5.00
N LEU A 504 -31.99 21.95 -3.72
CA LEU A 504 -30.70 22.47 -3.30
C LEU A 504 -29.53 21.63 -3.82
N ASN A 505 -29.72 20.31 -3.93
CA ASN A 505 -28.72 19.42 -4.49
C ASN A 505 -28.46 19.70 -5.98
N VAL A 506 -29.52 19.90 -6.77
CA VAL A 506 -29.41 20.25 -8.21
C VAL A 506 -28.68 21.58 -8.38
N VAL A 507 -29.03 22.59 -7.58
CA VAL A 507 -28.35 23.90 -7.61
C VAL A 507 -26.86 23.76 -7.23
N SER A 508 -26.55 22.98 -6.20
CA SER A 508 -25.18 22.79 -5.71
C SER A 508 -24.28 22.11 -6.75
N THR A 509 -24.77 21.05 -7.39
CA THR A 509 -24.02 20.33 -8.44
C THR A 509 -23.77 21.20 -9.68
N CYS A 510 -24.74 22.02 -10.09
CA CYS A 510 -24.57 22.96 -11.19
C CYS A 510 -23.52 24.04 -10.88
N LEU A 511 -23.61 24.68 -9.71
CA LEU A 511 -22.66 25.71 -9.29
C LEU A 511 -21.23 25.18 -9.15
N LEU A 512 -21.07 23.94 -8.66
CA LEU A 512 -19.78 23.27 -8.60
C LEU A 512 -19.12 23.16 -9.97
N LYS A 513 -19.87 22.68 -10.97
CA LYS A 513 -19.38 22.51 -12.34
C LYS A 513 -19.05 23.85 -13.01
N ILE A 514 -19.84 24.89 -12.74
CA ILE A 514 -19.56 26.24 -13.22
C ILE A 514 -18.25 26.76 -12.59
N SER A 515 -18.05 26.58 -11.27
CA SER A 515 -16.82 26.98 -10.59
C SER A 515 -15.59 26.25 -11.16
N VAL A 516 -15.67 24.92 -11.33
CA VAL A 516 -14.61 24.11 -11.94
C VAL A 516 -14.36 24.52 -13.40
N GLY A 517 -15.40 24.80 -14.18
CA GLY A 517 -15.29 25.26 -15.56
C GLY A 517 -14.54 26.59 -15.69
N TYR A 518 -14.87 27.59 -14.87
CA TYR A 518 -14.13 28.87 -14.84
C TYR A 518 -12.67 28.68 -14.41
N PHE A 519 -12.42 27.76 -13.48
CA PHE A 519 -11.06 27.43 -13.09
C PHE A 519 -10.26 26.81 -14.25
N LEU A 520 -10.84 25.87 -15.00
CA LEU A 520 -10.18 25.26 -16.16
C LEU A 520 -10.00 26.25 -17.31
N LEU A 521 -10.93 27.19 -17.51
CA LEU A 521 -10.76 28.27 -18.49
C LEU A 521 -9.55 29.16 -18.19
N ARG A 522 -9.20 29.36 -16.91
CA ARG A 522 -7.99 30.11 -16.54
C ARG A 522 -6.70 29.36 -16.91
N VAL A 523 -6.75 28.03 -16.95
CA VAL A 523 -5.56 27.17 -17.17
C VAL A 523 -5.43 26.76 -18.64
N ALA A 524 -6.52 26.67 -19.39
CA ALA A 524 -6.53 26.28 -20.79
C ALA A 524 -5.88 27.35 -21.69
N LEU A 525 -4.90 26.94 -22.50
CA LEU A 525 -4.21 27.80 -23.47
C LEU A 525 -4.76 27.61 -24.90
N ASP A 526 -5.13 26.39 -25.26
CA ASP A 526 -5.56 26.03 -26.61
C ASP A 526 -7.06 26.30 -26.85
N ARG A 527 -7.37 26.85 -28.05
CA ARG A 527 -8.75 27.15 -28.51
C ARG A 527 -9.73 25.97 -28.41
N PRO A 528 -9.40 24.72 -28.82
CA PRO A 528 -10.35 23.61 -28.71
C PRO A 528 -10.73 23.30 -27.26
N HIS A 529 -9.78 23.35 -26.32
CA HIS A 529 -10.06 23.12 -24.90
C HIS A 529 -10.99 24.18 -24.33
N ILE A 530 -10.82 25.44 -24.71
CA ILE A 530 -11.69 26.55 -24.29
C ILE A 530 -13.12 26.37 -24.80
N TRP A 531 -13.29 25.99 -26.07
CA TRP A 531 -14.61 25.73 -26.65
C TRP A 531 -15.32 24.55 -25.97
N ILE A 532 -14.60 23.46 -25.70
CA ILE A 532 -15.14 22.30 -24.97
C ILE A 532 -15.60 22.71 -23.56
N ILE A 533 -14.79 23.46 -22.81
CA ILE A 533 -15.14 23.89 -21.45
C ILE A 533 -16.39 24.79 -21.48
N ARG A 534 -16.47 25.74 -22.42
CA ARG A 534 -17.66 26.59 -22.58
C ARG A 534 -18.92 25.79 -22.93
N ALA A 535 -18.80 24.84 -23.86
CA ALA A 535 -19.90 23.95 -24.21
C ALA A 535 -20.40 23.14 -23.01
N LEU A 536 -19.49 22.61 -22.18
CA LEU A 536 -19.86 21.87 -20.96
C LEU A 536 -20.53 22.74 -19.91
N MET A 537 -20.07 23.98 -19.71
CA MET A 537 -20.71 24.91 -18.78
C MET A 537 -22.12 25.29 -19.25
N VAL A 538 -22.29 25.64 -20.52
CA VAL A 538 -23.61 25.95 -21.10
C VAL A 538 -24.52 24.74 -21.02
N GLY A 539 -24.02 23.56 -21.39
CA GLY A 539 -24.77 22.29 -21.29
C GLY A 539 -25.20 22.00 -19.85
N THR A 540 -24.34 22.22 -18.87
CA THR A 540 -24.67 22.03 -17.44
C THR A 540 -25.77 22.99 -16.98
N VAL A 541 -25.72 24.26 -17.39
CA VAL A 541 -26.76 25.25 -17.04
C VAL A 541 -28.09 24.87 -17.68
N VAL A 542 -28.11 24.63 -19.00
CA VAL A 542 -29.35 24.29 -19.72
C VAL A 542 -29.99 23.02 -19.17
N PHE A 543 -29.18 21.97 -18.98
CA PHE A 543 -29.66 20.70 -18.46
C PHE A 543 -30.09 20.81 -16.99
N GLY A 544 -29.25 21.43 -16.16
CA GLY A 544 -29.52 21.62 -14.73
C GLY A 544 -30.77 22.45 -14.47
N THR A 545 -30.97 23.53 -15.22
CA THR A 545 -32.19 24.35 -15.16
C THR A 545 -33.41 23.53 -15.59
N THR A 546 -33.33 22.77 -16.68
CA THR A 546 -34.44 21.90 -17.13
C THR A 546 -34.82 20.86 -16.07
N TYR A 547 -33.82 20.20 -15.47
CA TYR A 547 -34.03 19.22 -14.41
C TYR A 547 -34.59 19.86 -13.12
N LEU A 548 -34.11 21.06 -12.76
CA LEU A 548 -34.62 21.83 -11.61
C LEU A 548 -36.11 22.16 -11.77
N PHE A 549 -36.53 22.64 -12.94
CA PHE A 549 -37.93 22.92 -13.22
C PHE A 549 -38.79 21.65 -13.19
N MET A 550 -38.27 20.55 -13.72
CA MET A 550 -38.96 19.27 -13.70
C MET A 550 -39.22 18.78 -12.27
N VAL A 551 -38.22 18.83 -11.39
CA VAL A 551 -38.35 18.44 -9.97
C VAL A 551 -39.24 19.42 -9.19
N ALA A 552 -39.10 20.73 -9.42
CA ALA A 552 -39.89 21.75 -8.74
C ALA A 552 -41.39 21.63 -9.05
N PHE A 553 -41.75 21.20 -10.27
CA PHE A 553 -43.13 21.11 -10.75
C PHE A 553 -43.58 19.66 -11.02
N GLN A 554 -43.06 18.71 -10.23
CA GLN A 554 -43.36 17.28 -10.41
C GLN A 554 -44.78 16.87 -9.97
N CYS A 555 -45.50 17.72 -9.24
CA CYS A 555 -46.91 17.52 -8.90
C CYS A 555 -47.73 18.78 -9.20
N ARG A 556 -49.01 18.60 -9.52
CA ARG A 556 -49.98 19.67 -9.77
C ARG A 556 -51.25 19.42 -8.94
N PRO A 557 -51.54 20.25 -7.93
CA PRO A 557 -50.72 21.37 -7.43
C PRO A 557 -49.44 20.90 -6.71
N VAL A 558 -48.42 21.75 -6.60
CA VAL A 558 -47.12 21.40 -5.97
C VAL A 558 -47.26 20.84 -4.54
N PRO A 559 -48.16 21.35 -3.68
CA PRO A 559 -48.36 20.82 -2.33
C PRO A 559 -48.77 19.35 -2.24
N THR A 560 -49.33 18.79 -3.31
CA THR A 560 -49.67 17.36 -3.37
C THR A 560 -48.46 16.47 -3.07
N TYR A 561 -47.24 16.92 -3.41
CA TYR A 561 -46.00 16.17 -3.14
C TYR A 561 -45.82 15.80 -1.66
N TRP A 562 -46.10 16.73 -0.74
CA TRP A 562 -45.92 16.51 0.70
C TRP A 562 -47.24 16.23 1.43
N GLU A 563 -48.40 16.57 0.84
CA GLU A 563 -49.72 16.31 1.44
C GLU A 563 -50.26 14.92 1.15
N GLU A 564 -50.09 14.43 -0.08
CA GLU A 564 -50.63 13.14 -0.54
C GLU A 564 -49.52 12.14 -0.89
N GLY A 565 -48.34 12.65 -1.27
CA GLY A 565 -47.14 11.86 -1.54
C GLY A 565 -46.54 12.11 -2.93
N PRO A 566 -45.29 11.67 -3.16
CA PRO A 566 -44.55 11.92 -4.40
C PRO A 566 -45.12 11.19 -5.64
N ARG A 567 -46.05 10.24 -5.43
CA ARG A 567 -46.44 9.21 -6.39
C ARG A 567 -47.95 9.08 -6.56
N THR A 568 -48.70 10.08 -6.09
CA THR A 568 -50.15 10.13 -6.23
C THR A 568 -50.56 10.10 -7.70
N LEU A 569 -51.44 9.14 -8.03
CA LEU A 569 -51.96 8.94 -9.38
C LEU A 569 -52.64 10.22 -9.90
N GLU A 570 -52.46 10.53 -11.19
CA GLU A 570 -53.05 11.65 -11.94
C GLU A 570 -52.64 13.08 -11.52
N LYS A 571 -52.19 13.29 -10.28
CA LYS A 571 -51.75 14.60 -9.79
C LYS A 571 -50.24 14.83 -9.93
N CYS A 572 -49.44 13.76 -9.90
CA CYS A 572 -47.98 13.82 -10.06
C CYS A 572 -47.53 13.18 -11.37
N TRP A 573 -46.31 13.51 -11.81
CA TRP A 573 -45.74 12.90 -13.01
C TRP A 573 -45.63 11.37 -12.83
N PRO A 574 -45.94 10.59 -13.89
CA PRO A 574 -45.87 9.13 -13.81
C PRO A 574 -44.44 8.67 -13.52
N SER A 575 -44.29 7.66 -12.66
CA SER A 575 -43.01 7.15 -12.15
C SER A 575 -42.02 6.79 -13.26
N ARG A 576 -42.53 6.34 -14.42
CA ARG A 576 -41.75 6.07 -15.63
C ARG A 576 -41.02 7.32 -16.16
N VAL A 577 -41.68 8.47 -16.19
CA VAL A 577 -41.08 9.72 -16.69
C VAL A 577 -39.98 10.17 -15.73
N ILE A 578 -40.25 10.12 -14.43
CA ILE A 578 -39.25 10.50 -13.42
C ILE A 578 -38.02 9.58 -13.50
N TYR A 579 -38.22 8.28 -13.61
CA TYR A 579 -37.12 7.31 -13.80
C TYR A 579 -36.25 7.62 -15.04
N ILE A 580 -36.87 7.81 -16.21
CA ILE A 580 -36.14 8.08 -17.47
C ILE A 580 -35.37 9.39 -17.37
N MET A 581 -35.99 10.45 -16.83
CA MET A 581 -35.37 11.77 -16.71
C MET A 581 -34.22 11.76 -15.70
N THR A 582 -34.36 11.08 -14.56
CA THR A 582 -33.30 10.97 -13.55
C THR A 582 -32.12 10.14 -14.05
N ILE A 583 -32.34 9.10 -14.86
CA ILE A 583 -31.26 8.36 -15.53
C ILE A 583 -30.56 9.24 -16.56
N ALA A 584 -31.30 9.91 -17.43
CA ALA A 584 -30.73 10.83 -18.41
C ALA A 584 -29.87 11.91 -17.73
N ALA A 585 -30.37 12.47 -16.63
CA ALA A 585 -29.63 13.40 -15.78
C ALA A 585 -28.33 12.81 -15.26
N THR A 586 -28.39 11.60 -14.72
CA THR A 586 -27.23 10.93 -14.15
C THR A 586 -26.16 10.63 -15.21
N VAL A 587 -26.56 10.22 -16.42
CA VAL A 587 -25.66 9.98 -17.55
C VAL A 587 -24.98 11.28 -18.01
N ILE A 588 -25.75 12.33 -18.25
CA ILE A 588 -25.22 13.63 -18.70
C ILE A 588 -24.28 14.19 -17.64
N ASN A 589 -24.69 14.15 -16.38
CA ASN A 589 -23.90 14.66 -15.26
C ASN A 589 -22.57 13.91 -15.11
N THR A 590 -22.61 12.58 -15.15
CA THR A 590 -21.41 11.72 -15.08
C THR A 590 -20.48 11.95 -16.27
N SER A 591 -21.03 12.10 -17.48
CA SER A 591 -20.24 12.38 -18.68
C SER A 591 -19.51 13.72 -18.57
N ALA A 592 -20.17 14.77 -18.06
CA ALA A 592 -19.54 16.07 -17.84
C ALA A 592 -18.39 15.98 -16.84
N ASP A 593 -18.52 15.20 -15.77
CA ASP A 593 -17.47 15.03 -14.76
C ASP A 593 -16.24 14.31 -15.30
N PHE A 594 -16.43 13.27 -16.12
CA PHE A 594 -15.33 12.60 -16.81
C PHE A 594 -14.61 13.55 -17.77
N ILE A 595 -15.35 14.36 -18.52
CA ILE A 595 -14.74 15.31 -19.46
C ILE A 595 -13.98 16.40 -18.68
N PHE A 596 -14.58 16.98 -17.63
CA PHE A 596 -13.89 17.95 -16.76
C PHE A 596 -12.65 17.36 -16.09
N GLY A 597 -12.67 16.10 -15.68
CA GLY A 597 -11.53 15.41 -15.07
C GLY A 597 -10.42 15.03 -16.05
N ALA A 598 -10.76 14.72 -17.31
CA ALA A 598 -9.80 14.36 -18.35
C ALA A 598 -9.13 15.59 -18.99
N LEU A 599 -9.82 16.73 -19.07
CA LEU A 599 -9.31 17.96 -19.68
C LEU A 599 -7.93 18.41 -19.14
N PRO A 600 -7.67 18.42 -17.82
CA PRO A 600 -6.36 18.75 -17.28
C PRO A 600 -5.20 17.92 -17.82
N TRP A 601 -5.42 16.62 -18.10
CA TRP A 601 -4.39 15.77 -18.68
C TRP A 601 -3.98 16.25 -20.06
N PHE A 602 -4.97 16.58 -20.90
CA PHE A 602 -4.73 17.07 -22.25
C PHE A 602 -4.07 18.46 -22.25
N ILE A 603 -4.54 19.37 -21.39
CA ILE A 603 -3.96 20.73 -21.26
C ILE A 603 -2.50 20.64 -20.80
N VAL A 604 -2.19 19.80 -19.82
CA VAL A 604 -0.82 19.70 -19.29
C VAL A 604 0.08 18.93 -20.28
N ARG A 605 -0.47 18.03 -21.10
CA ARG A 605 0.28 17.30 -22.14
C ARG A 605 0.97 18.25 -23.12
N SER A 606 0.30 19.33 -23.54
CA SER A 606 0.85 20.32 -24.48
C SER A 606 1.90 21.26 -23.86
N MET A 607 2.06 21.27 -22.53
CA MET A 607 3.06 22.10 -21.85
C MET A 607 4.41 21.37 -21.64
N ASN A 608 5.50 22.09 -21.90
CA ASN A 608 6.90 21.67 -21.69
C ASN A 608 7.30 21.71 -20.20
N LEU A 609 6.64 20.92 -19.35
CA LEU A 609 6.98 20.76 -17.94
C LEU A 609 7.79 19.47 -17.67
N PRO A 610 8.73 19.49 -16.72
CA PRO A 610 9.39 18.27 -16.25
C PRO A 610 8.35 17.27 -15.71
N ILE A 611 8.51 16.00 -16.05
CA ILE A 611 7.51 14.93 -15.87
C ILE A 611 7.00 14.84 -14.42
N GLY A 612 7.85 15.05 -13.42
CA GLY A 612 7.45 15.06 -12.01
C GLY A 612 6.44 16.16 -11.67
N THR A 613 6.63 17.37 -12.19
CA THR A 613 5.66 18.47 -12.01
C THR A 613 4.39 18.23 -12.82
N LYS A 614 4.53 17.63 -14.02
CA LYS A 614 3.43 17.24 -14.89
C LYS A 614 2.45 16.30 -14.18
N ILE A 615 2.97 15.24 -13.56
CA ILE A 615 2.18 14.25 -12.82
C ILE A 615 1.47 14.89 -11.62
N VAL A 616 2.17 15.72 -10.84
CA VAL A 616 1.57 16.39 -9.68
C VAL A 616 0.42 17.31 -10.12
N VAL A 617 0.59 18.09 -11.18
CA VAL A 617 -0.47 18.98 -11.69
C VAL A 617 -1.65 18.18 -12.22
N VAL A 618 -1.42 17.08 -12.94
CA VAL A 618 -2.49 16.19 -13.42
C VAL A 618 -3.26 15.55 -12.27
N CYS A 619 -2.57 15.02 -11.26
CA CYS A 619 -3.23 14.39 -10.10
C CYS A 619 -4.06 15.41 -9.30
N ILE A 620 -3.56 16.64 -9.17
CA ILE A 620 -4.23 17.73 -8.46
C ILE A 620 -5.48 18.20 -9.22
N LEU A 621 -5.40 18.31 -10.54
CA LEU A 621 -6.52 18.76 -11.38
C LEU A 621 -7.54 17.64 -11.71
N GLY A 622 -7.09 16.39 -11.75
CA GLY A 622 -7.92 15.20 -12.01
C GLY A 622 -8.70 14.68 -10.80
N LEU A 623 -8.44 15.21 -9.60
CA LEU A 623 -9.20 14.87 -8.38
C LEU A 623 -10.71 15.18 -8.50
N ALA A 624 -11.10 16.10 -9.38
CA ALA A 624 -12.51 16.37 -9.68
C ALA A 624 -13.24 15.15 -10.28
N ALA A 625 -12.53 14.26 -10.98
CA ALA A 625 -13.10 13.01 -11.51
C ALA A 625 -13.50 12.02 -10.43
N VAL A 626 -13.04 12.18 -9.18
CA VAL A 626 -13.44 11.31 -8.07
C VAL A 626 -14.92 11.49 -7.73
N GLY A 627 -15.50 12.68 -7.96
CA GLY A 627 -16.93 12.91 -7.76
C GLY A 627 -17.84 12.03 -8.63
N SER A 628 -17.40 11.61 -9.84
CA SER A 628 -18.21 10.75 -10.72
C SER A 628 -18.36 9.31 -10.20
N THR A 629 -17.50 8.89 -9.27
CA THR A 629 -17.70 7.59 -8.60
C THR A 629 -18.96 7.60 -7.74
N ALA A 630 -19.29 8.73 -7.11
CA ALA A 630 -20.50 8.88 -6.31
C ALA A 630 -21.76 8.88 -7.18
N THR A 631 -21.72 9.52 -8.37
CA THR A 631 -22.87 9.52 -9.31
C THR A 631 -23.17 8.13 -9.86
N ILE A 632 -22.13 7.34 -10.17
CA ILE A 632 -22.29 5.97 -10.66
C ILE A 632 -22.93 5.09 -9.58
N VAL A 633 -22.48 5.20 -8.33
CA VAL A 633 -23.08 4.44 -7.23
C VAL A 633 -24.52 4.87 -6.97
N ARG A 634 -24.79 6.18 -7.00
CA ARG A 634 -26.15 6.75 -6.91
C ARG A 634 -27.10 6.18 -7.96
N ALA A 635 -26.61 5.90 -9.17
CA ALA A 635 -27.42 5.36 -10.27
C ALA A 635 -28.10 4.02 -9.93
N PHE A 636 -27.44 3.17 -9.13
CA PHE A 636 -27.99 1.88 -8.69
C PHE A 636 -29.19 2.03 -7.75
N TYR A 637 -29.33 3.17 -7.08
CA TYR A 637 -30.42 3.46 -6.15
C TYR A 637 -31.55 4.27 -6.80
N ILE A 638 -31.48 4.64 -8.08
CA ILE A 638 -32.58 5.33 -8.77
C ILE A 638 -33.91 4.55 -8.71
N PRO A 639 -33.94 3.20 -8.83
CA PRO A 639 -35.19 2.45 -8.72
C PRO A 639 -35.91 2.64 -7.37
N THR A 640 -35.20 2.99 -6.29
CA THR A 640 -35.83 3.20 -4.98
C THR A 640 -36.69 4.47 -4.92
N LEU A 641 -36.58 5.36 -5.91
CA LEU A 641 -37.47 6.51 -6.07
C LEU A 641 -38.89 6.09 -6.50
N LEU A 642 -39.09 4.84 -6.93
CA LEU A 642 -40.37 4.32 -7.41
C LEU A 642 -41.18 3.62 -6.31
N ASP A 643 -40.67 3.57 -5.08
CA ASP A 643 -41.32 2.94 -3.94
C ASP A 643 -42.24 3.92 -3.22
N ASP A 644 -43.51 3.57 -3.09
CA ASP A 644 -44.57 4.43 -2.55
C ASP A 644 -44.78 4.21 -1.04
N GLU A 645 -44.57 2.99 -0.54
CA GLU A 645 -44.90 2.62 0.85
C GLU A 645 -43.84 3.15 1.83
N ASP A 646 -42.55 2.93 1.55
CA ASP A 646 -41.42 3.29 2.43
C ASP A 646 -40.46 4.33 1.78
N PHE A 647 -41.01 5.31 1.06
CA PHE A 647 -40.24 6.28 0.26
C PHE A 647 -39.08 6.96 1.04
N LEU A 648 -39.31 7.42 2.28
CA LEU A 648 -38.28 8.12 3.07
C LEU A 648 -37.13 7.20 3.50
N TYR A 649 -37.41 5.92 3.73
CA TYR A 649 -36.42 4.92 4.13
C TYR A 649 -35.62 4.39 2.93
N GLU A 650 -36.30 4.09 1.81
CA GLU A 650 -35.65 3.51 0.63
C GLU A 650 -34.86 4.52 -0.21
N THR A 651 -35.26 5.81 -0.19
CA THR A 651 -34.50 6.88 -0.86
C THR A 651 -33.32 7.42 -0.05
N SER A 652 -33.14 6.98 1.21
CA SER A 652 -32.05 7.46 2.07
C SER A 652 -30.66 7.20 1.49
N ASN A 653 -30.44 6.02 0.89
CA ASN A 653 -29.16 5.70 0.23
C ASN A 653 -28.93 6.59 -1.00
N PHE A 654 -29.97 6.88 -1.77
CA PHE A 654 -29.91 7.81 -2.89
C PHE A 654 -29.52 9.22 -2.40
N ALA A 655 -30.09 9.68 -1.28
CA ALA A 655 -29.76 10.97 -0.68
C ALA A 655 -28.31 11.05 -0.17
N ILE A 656 -27.80 10.00 0.48
CA ILE A 656 -26.39 9.93 0.94
C ILE A 656 -25.43 10.15 -0.23
N TRP A 657 -25.60 9.39 -1.32
CA TRP A 657 -24.72 9.51 -2.48
C TRP A 657 -24.90 10.84 -3.24
N SER A 658 -26.09 11.43 -3.18
CA SER A 658 -26.36 12.79 -3.69
C SER A 658 -25.61 13.87 -2.92
N THR A 659 -25.34 13.67 -1.63
CA THR A 659 -24.51 14.58 -0.81
C THR A 659 -23.01 14.41 -1.07
N VAL A 660 -22.58 13.14 -1.21
CA VAL A 660 -21.17 12.77 -1.41
C VAL A 660 -20.62 13.39 -2.71
N GLU A 661 -21.42 13.38 -3.77
CA GLU A 661 -21.06 13.91 -5.09
C GLU A 661 -20.55 15.38 -5.05
N PRO A 662 -21.38 16.38 -4.71
CA PRO A 662 -20.94 17.77 -4.60
C PRO A 662 -19.95 17.98 -3.45
N GLY A 663 -20.06 17.23 -2.35
CA GLY A 663 -19.14 17.32 -1.21
C GLY A 663 -17.68 16.99 -1.57
N ILE A 664 -17.46 15.87 -2.26
CA ILE A 664 -16.13 15.50 -2.77
C ILE A 664 -15.66 16.53 -3.81
N GLY A 665 -16.54 16.96 -4.69
CA GLY A 665 -16.22 17.93 -5.74
C GLY A 665 -15.73 19.28 -5.19
N ILE A 666 -16.40 19.84 -4.17
CA ILE A 666 -16.01 21.09 -3.51
C ILE A 666 -14.63 20.95 -2.86
N VAL A 667 -14.38 19.85 -2.15
CA VAL A 667 -13.10 19.59 -1.49
C VAL A 667 -11.98 19.43 -2.52
N ALA A 668 -12.20 18.61 -3.56
CA ALA A 668 -11.24 18.36 -4.63
C ALA A 668 -10.86 19.66 -5.36
N ALA A 669 -11.86 20.44 -5.79
CA ALA A 669 -11.64 21.71 -6.47
C ALA A 669 -10.92 22.73 -5.58
N SER A 670 -11.15 22.70 -4.27
CA SER A 670 -10.47 23.58 -3.31
C SER A 670 -9.02 23.18 -3.05
N ILE A 671 -8.74 21.89 -2.92
CA ILE A 671 -7.37 21.35 -2.80
C ILE A 671 -6.55 21.67 -4.04
N ALA A 672 -7.18 21.64 -5.23
CA ALA A 672 -6.51 21.94 -6.49
C ALA A 672 -5.79 23.31 -6.51
N MET A 673 -6.25 24.25 -5.69
CA MET A 673 -5.76 25.62 -5.62
C MET A 673 -4.67 25.88 -4.58
N LEU A 674 -4.30 24.87 -3.77
CA LEU A 674 -3.37 25.03 -2.65
C LEU A 674 -1.88 24.88 -3.03
N ARG A 675 -1.58 24.69 -4.32
CA ARG A 675 -0.20 24.53 -4.85
C ARG A 675 0.79 25.62 -4.38
N PRO A 676 0.46 26.92 -4.34
CA PRO A 676 1.39 27.96 -3.88
C PRO A 676 1.73 27.84 -2.39
N LEU A 677 0.76 27.42 -1.56
CA LEU A 677 0.93 27.25 -0.12
C LEU A 677 1.84 26.05 0.19
N TYR A 678 1.71 24.96 -0.57
CA TYR A 678 2.64 23.83 -0.48
C TYR A 678 4.09 24.24 -0.79
N GLN A 679 4.31 25.04 -1.84
CA GLN A 679 5.65 25.53 -2.18
C GLN A 679 6.20 26.48 -1.11
N MET A 680 5.37 27.34 -0.51
CA MET A 680 5.80 28.26 0.54
C MET A 680 6.14 27.54 1.85
N VAL A 681 5.34 26.53 2.23
CA VAL A 681 5.61 25.67 3.40
C VAL A 681 6.92 24.91 3.22
N LEU A 682 7.17 24.34 2.03
CA LEU A 682 8.45 23.69 1.72
C LEU A 682 9.65 24.66 1.75
N THR A 683 9.44 25.92 1.38
CA THR A 683 10.49 26.96 1.38
C THR A 683 10.77 27.48 2.79
N LYS A 684 9.75 27.63 3.65
CA LYS A 684 9.91 28.01 5.07
C LYS A 684 10.49 26.89 5.94
N MET A 685 10.28 25.62 5.57
CA MET A 685 10.89 24.45 6.23
C MET A 685 12.36 24.21 5.82
N GLY A 686 13.07 25.20 5.27
CA GLY A 686 14.53 25.17 5.11
C GLY A 686 15.10 24.30 3.98
N ARG A 687 14.27 23.74 3.09
CA ARG A 687 14.75 22.90 1.96
C ARG A 687 15.28 23.69 0.75
N SER A 688 15.18 25.01 0.77
CA SER A 688 15.55 25.91 -0.34
C SER A 688 16.97 26.47 -0.25
N SER A 689 17.62 26.50 0.93
CA SER A 689 19.01 26.96 1.06
C SER A 689 19.98 25.99 0.37
N VAL A 690 19.73 24.68 0.52
CA VAL A 690 20.52 23.61 -0.11
C VAL A 690 20.40 23.64 -1.64
N TYR A 691 19.24 23.98 -2.18
CA TYR A 691 19.02 24.05 -3.62
C TYR A 691 19.68 25.30 -4.25
N ARG A 692 19.63 26.45 -3.55
CA ARG A 692 20.28 27.69 -3.98
C ARG A 692 21.81 27.57 -3.94
N GLN A 693 22.35 26.99 -2.85
CA GLN A 693 23.79 26.73 -2.72
C GLN A 693 24.32 25.73 -3.74
N ARG A 694 23.51 24.72 -4.13
CA ARG A 694 23.89 23.76 -5.18
C ARG A 694 23.88 24.39 -6.56
N ARG A 695 22.95 25.30 -6.86
CA ARG A 695 22.89 26.04 -8.13
C ARG A 695 24.09 26.98 -8.27
N ASP A 696 24.41 27.75 -7.23
CA ASP A 696 25.57 28.65 -7.23
C ASP A 696 26.90 27.87 -7.36
N ARG A 697 26.98 26.65 -6.81
CA ARG A 697 28.15 25.77 -6.99
C ARG A 697 28.30 25.28 -8.43
N LEU A 698 27.19 24.94 -9.09
CA LEU A 698 27.17 24.47 -10.47
C LEU A 698 27.51 25.61 -11.44
N GLU A 699 26.98 26.81 -11.22
CA GLU A 699 27.30 28.00 -12.02
C GLU A 699 28.78 28.38 -11.90
N ARG A 700 29.38 28.29 -10.70
CA ARG A 700 30.83 28.49 -10.50
C ARG A 700 31.69 27.43 -11.19
N GLN A 701 31.25 26.16 -11.19
CA GLN A 701 31.96 25.10 -11.92
C GLN A 701 31.89 25.30 -13.45
N GLN A 702 30.75 25.76 -13.96
CA GLN A 702 30.58 26.05 -15.38
C GLN A 702 31.41 27.27 -15.81
N GLY A 703 31.49 28.31 -14.98
CA GLY A 703 32.38 29.45 -15.20
C GLY A 703 33.84 29.05 -15.32
N ARG A 704 34.35 28.26 -14.36
CA ARG A 704 35.73 27.73 -14.37
C ARG A 704 36.03 26.85 -15.60
N ARG A 705 35.06 26.06 -16.04
CA ARG A 705 35.20 25.18 -17.21
C ARG A 705 35.25 25.97 -18.52
N ASN A 706 34.48 27.06 -18.61
CA ASN A 706 34.51 27.96 -19.76
C ASN A 706 35.83 28.74 -19.81
N GLU A 707 36.36 29.14 -18.66
CA GLU A 707 37.65 29.83 -18.53
C GLU A 707 38.84 28.94 -18.93
N THR A 708 38.87 27.69 -18.46
CA THR A 708 39.87 26.69 -18.90
C THR A 708 39.76 26.39 -20.40
N SER A 709 38.54 26.27 -20.92
CA SER A 709 38.33 26.08 -22.37
C SER A 709 38.79 27.28 -23.20
N ARG A 710 38.75 28.49 -22.62
CA ARG A 710 39.24 29.73 -23.24
C ARG A 710 40.77 29.81 -23.23
N MET A 711 41.41 29.42 -22.13
CA MET A 711 42.88 29.38 -22.03
C MET A 711 43.50 28.31 -22.95
N VAL A 712 42.88 27.14 -23.07
CA VAL A 712 43.34 26.08 -23.99
C VAL A 712 43.25 26.53 -25.44
N ARG A 713 42.20 27.27 -25.82
CA ARG A 713 42.10 27.87 -27.17
C ARG A 713 43.13 28.97 -27.41
N LEU A 714 43.52 29.71 -26.37
CA LEU A 714 44.54 30.76 -26.49
C LEU A 714 45.94 30.16 -26.69
N ALA A 715 46.28 29.11 -25.93
CA ALA A 715 47.54 28.38 -26.08
C ALA A 715 47.67 27.74 -27.48
N HIS A 716 46.58 27.13 -27.96
CA HIS A 716 46.57 26.49 -29.28
C HIS A 716 46.65 27.47 -30.46
N ASN A 717 46.36 28.77 -30.22
CA ASN A 717 46.54 29.83 -31.21
C ASN A 717 47.96 30.45 -31.17
N LEU A 718 48.65 30.37 -30.03
CA LEU A 718 50.04 30.81 -29.90
C LEU A 718 51.01 29.80 -30.52
N ASP A 719 50.70 28.51 -30.45
CA ASP A 719 51.47 27.43 -31.08
C ASP A 719 51.31 27.38 -32.62
N ALA A 720 50.38 28.18 -33.18
CA ALA A 720 50.12 28.22 -34.62
C ALA A 720 50.90 29.32 -35.37
N GLU A 721 51.59 30.23 -34.66
CA GLU A 721 52.32 31.34 -35.30
C GLU A 721 53.85 31.18 -35.39
N ASP A 722 54.48 30.20 -34.76
CA ASP A 722 55.93 29.98 -34.90
C ASP A 722 56.29 28.52 -35.20
N GLY A 723 56.35 28.18 -36.49
CA GLY A 723 57.07 26.98 -36.96
C GLY A 723 58.56 27.31 -37.17
N PRO A 724 59.53 26.53 -36.63
CA PRO A 724 60.93 26.92 -36.69
C PRO A 724 61.62 26.43 -37.97
N ALA A 725 62.48 27.29 -38.53
CA ALA A 725 63.54 26.90 -39.44
C ALA A 725 64.81 26.59 -38.63
N ASP A 726 65.47 25.49 -39.03
CA ASP A 726 66.81 24.97 -38.71
C ASP A 726 67.74 25.77 -37.77
N SER A 727 68.30 25.09 -36.77
CA SER A 727 69.67 24.55 -36.81
C SER A 727 70.18 24.14 -35.42
N ASP A 728 71.05 23.13 -35.42
CA ASP A 728 71.81 22.57 -34.29
C ASP A 728 72.46 23.63 -33.40
N ILE A 729 72.65 23.31 -32.10
CA ILE A 729 73.92 23.44 -31.32
C ILE A 729 73.67 23.23 -29.80
N THR A 730 74.24 22.13 -29.30
CA THR A 730 74.80 21.84 -27.95
C THR A 730 73.98 22.01 -26.65
N SER A 731 73.84 20.87 -25.96
CA SER A 731 73.71 20.70 -24.50
C SER A 731 74.96 21.22 -23.76
N PRO A 732 74.89 21.66 -22.47
CA PRO A 732 75.04 20.70 -21.35
C PRO A 732 74.32 21.04 -20.01
N HIS A 733 73.95 19.96 -19.30
CA HIS A 733 73.79 19.77 -17.83
C HIS A 733 72.64 20.52 -17.10
N GLY A 734 71.83 19.91 -16.23
CA GLY A 734 71.76 18.56 -15.64
C GLY A 734 70.94 18.60 -14.32
N ILE A 735 70.54 17.42 -13.81
CA ILE A 735 69.95 17.09 -12.48
C ILE A 735 68.40 17.14 -12.46
N LEU A 736 67.62 16.08 -12.17
CA LEU A 736 67.83 14.71 -11.67
C LEU A 736 66.63 13.81 -12.11
N GLU A 737 66.91 12.55 -12.44
CA GLU A 737 65.98 11.42 -12.63
C GLU A 737 65.14 11.11 -11.35
N ILE A 738 64.02 10.37 -11.38
CA ILE A 738 63.94 8.88 -11.42
C ILE A 738 62.51 8.41 -11.84
N ASN A 739 62.43 7.76 -13.01
CA ASN A 739 61.90 6.41 -13.41
C ASN A 739 60.72 5.73 -12.67
N PRO A 740 60.09 4.63 -13.20
CA PRO A 740 59.85 4.08 -14.57
C PRO A 740 58.40 3.49 -14.72
N PRO A 741 58.04 2.52 -15.61
CA PRO A 741 58.45 2.20 -16.98
C PRO A 741 57.29 2.23 -18.02
N SER A 742 57.68 2.30 -19.29
CA SER A 742 56.92 1.93 -20.49
C SER A 742 56.94 0.41 -20.74
N HIS A 743 55.98 -0.09 -21.53
CA HIS A 743 56.14 -0.98 -22.71
C HIS A 743 54.82 -1.74 -22.96
N GLN A 744 54.09 -1.36 -24.01
CA GLN A 744 54.17 -1.84 -25.40
C GLN A 744 53.46 -3.18 -25.62
N VAL A 745 52.45 -3.18 -26.50
CA VAL A 745 52.16 -4.36 -27.32
C VAL A 745 51.90 -3.89 -28.75
N SER A 746 52.67 -4.53 -29.64
CA SER A 746 52.76 -4.37 -31.09
C SER A 746 51.56 -4.99 -31.84
N LYS A 747 51.42 -4.60 -33.11
CA LYS A 747 50.62 -5.30 -34.13
C LYS A 747 51.52 -6.26 -34.93
N GLN A 748 51.03 -7.47 -35.23
CA GLN A 748 51.30 -8.31 -36.43
C GLN A 748 50.58 -9.67 -36.23
N THR A 749 49.47 -9.98 -36.94
CA THR A 749 49.27 -10.67 -38.26
C THR A 749 48.79 -12.13 -38.15
N GLU A 750 47.65 -12.37 -38.82
CA GLU A 750 47.20 -13.54 -39.62
C GLU A 750 46.68 -14.89 -39.06
N SER A 751 45.49 -15.24 -39.59
CA SER A 751 44.88 -16.56 -39.85
C SER A 751 44.45 -17.40 -38.63
N THR A 752 43.23 -17.94 -38.50
CA THR A 752 42.49 -18.79 -39.44
C THR A 752 41.00 -18.87 -39.08
N VAL A 753 40.18 -19.00 -40.12
CA VAL A 753 38.73 -19.20 -40.27
C VAL A 753 38.03 -20.13 -39.26
N LYS A 754 36.87 -19.72 -38.72
CA LYS A 754 35.56 -20.40 -38.89
C LYS A 754 34.37 -19.65 -38.27
N THR A 755 33.31 -19.61 -39.07
CA THR A 755 32.00 -18.97 -38.97
C THR A 755 31.07 -19.55 -37.90
N SER A 756 30.40 -18.71 -37.11
CA SER A 756 28.92 -18.73 -36.97
C SER A 756 28.40 -17.45 -36.30
N SER A 757 27.27 -16.97 -36.80
CA SER A 757 26.65 -15.66 -36.59
C SER A 757 26.08 -15.44 -35.19
N SER A 758 26.53 -14.40 -34.49
CA SER A 758 25.84 -13.80 -33.34
C SER A 758 25.15 -12.49 -33.76
N GLY A 759 23.82 -12.49 -33.63
CA GLY A 759 23.00 -11.30 -33.71
C GLY A 759 23.26 -10.38 -32.52
N ILE A 760 23.35 -9.09 -32.82
CA ILE A 760 23.57 -7.98 -31.89
C ILE A 760 22.41 -7.91 -30.87
N GLY A 761 22.75 -8.06 -29.60
CA GLY A 761 21.84 -7.87 -28.46
C GLY A 761 22.53 -7.07 -27.35
N SER A 762 22.26 -5.78 -27.31
CA SER A 762 22.66 -4.83 -26.27
C SER A 762 22.35 -5.31 -24.84
N PRO A 763 23.18 -5.00 -23.82
CA PRO A 763 23.00 -5.50 -22.46
C PRO A 763 21.83 -4.82 -21.77
N GLN A 764 20.72 -5.55 -21.60
CA GLN A 764 19.58 -5.12 -20.78
C GLN A 764 19.87 -5.40 -19.30
N LEU A 765 20.10 -4.32 -18.54
CA LEU A 765 20.03 -4.32 -17.07
C LEU A 765 18.65 -4.87 -16.63
N ARG A 766 18.62 -6.02 -15.94
CA ARG A 766 17.41 -6.57 -15.30
C ARG A 766 17.72 -7.01 -13.88
N MET A 767 16.91 -6.53 -12.93
CA MET A 767 17.15 -6.64 -11.50
C MET A 767 15.95 -7.31 -10.82
N SER A 768 16.17 -8.38 -10.06
CA SER A 768 15.17 -8.97 -9.16
C SER A 768 15.78 -9.26 -7.78
N LEU A 769 14.96 -9.07 -6.73
CA LEU A 769 15.34 -9.14 -5.32
C LEU A 769 15.78 -10.55 -4.83
N PHE A 770 15.75 -11.57 -5.69
CA PHE A 770 16.17 -12.95 -5.39
C PHE A 770 17.14 -13.52 -6.44
N ASP A 771 17.66 -12.71 -7.37
CA ASP A 771 18.72 -13.10 -8.32
C ASP A 771 20.12 -12.84 -7.73
N VAL A 772 20.34 -13.21 -6.46
CA VAL A 772 21.67 -13.20 -5.86
C VAL A 772 22.35 -14.50 -6.28
N ASP A 773 23.05 -14.48 -7.43
CA ASP A 773 23.92 -15.59 -7.83
C ASP A 773 24.97 -15.82 -6.72
N VAL A 774 24.98 -17.03 -6.13
CA VAL A 774 26.08 -17.54 -5.31
C VAL A 774 27.12 -18.11 -6.28
N PRO A 775 28.42 -17.73 -6.19
CA PRO A 775 29.44 -18.25 -7.09
C PRO A 775 29.52 -19.78 -6.99
N THR A 776 29.22 -20.46 -8.09
CA THR A 776 29.27 -21.94 -8.22
C THR A 776 30.68 -22.45 -8.54
N SER A 777 31.70 -21.60 -8.49
CA SER A 777 33.02 -21.89 -9.07
C SER A 777 33.98 -22.74 -8.22
N SER A 778 33.53 -23.44 -7.17
CA SER A 778 34.45 -24.26 -6.35
C SER A 778 33.98 -25.66 -5.93
N LEU A 779 32.89 -26.21 -6.47
CA LEU A 779 32.47 -27.59 -6.15
C LEU A 779 32.31 -28.45 -7.41
N ARG A 780 33.43 -29.03 -7.87
CA ARG A 780 33.38 -30.19 -8.78
C ARG A 780 32.90 -31.39 -7.97
N LEU A 781 31.65 -31.80 -8.18
CA LEU A 781 31.13 -33.08 -7.68
C LEU A 781 31.80 -34.24 -8.43
N SER A 782 32.10 -35.34 -7.74
CA SER A 782 32.65 -36.54 -8.37
C SER A 782 31.63 -37.18 -9.32
N GLU A 783 32.12 -37.75 -10.42
CA GLU A 783 31.33 -38.47 -11.43
C GLU A 783 30.44 -39.55 -10.81
N ASP A 784 30.92 -40.19 -9.74
CA ASP A 784 30.20 -41.23 -8.99
C ASP A 784 28.90 -40.71 -8.38
N PHE A 785 28.88 -39.48 -7.86
CA PHE A 785 27.69 -38.92 -7.24
C PHE A 785 26.60 -38.57 -8.27
N ARG A 786 26.98 -38.18 -9.50
CA ARG A 786 26.04 -38.02 -10.62
C ARG A 786 25.43 -39.35 -11.02
N ARG A 787 26.23 -40.41 -11.11
CA ARG A 787 25.76 -41.77 -11.45
C ARG A 787 24.78 -42.35 -10.44
N THR A 788 24.85 -41.96 -9.16
CA THR A 788 23.89 -42.42 -8.14
C THR A 788 22.52 -41.75 -8.26
N MET A 789 22.46 -40.54 -8.84
CA MET A 789 21.24 -39.73 -8.96
C MET A 789 20.41 -40.03 -10.21
N ASP A 790 21.01 -40.64 -11.24
CA ASP A 790 20.35 -40.96 -12.52
C ASP A 790 19.75 -42.38 -12.58
N ARG A 791 19.77 -43.14 -11.49
CA ARG A 791 19.27 -44.53 -11.47
C ARG A 791 17.75 -44.62 -11.28
N SER A 792 17.14 -45.63 -11.91
CA SER A 792 15.70 -45.88 -11.82
C SER A 792 15.30 -46.41 -10.42
N PRO A 793 14.04 -46.24 -10.01
CA PRO A 793 13.54 -46.74 -8.72
C PRO A 793 13.67 -48.25 -8.51
N GLU A 794 13.69 -49.03 -9.59
CA GLU A 794 13.78 -50.50 -9.58
C GLU A 794 15.19 -51.00 -9.23
N GLU A 795 16.24 -50.25 -9.61
CA GLU A 795 17.63 -50.54 -9.21
C GLU A 795 17.90 -50.25 -7.72
N TRP A 796 17.07 -49.41 -7.09
CA TRP A 796 17.17 -49.14 -5.65
C TRP A 796 16.53 -50.24 -4.80
N SER A 797 15.51 -50.94 -5.30
CA SER A 797 14.86 -52.01 -4.52
C SER A 797 15.64 -53.33 -4.51
N SER A 798 16.49 -53.58 -5.51
CA SER A 798 17.31 -54.80 -5.57
C SER A 798 18.50 -54.79 -4.61
N ARG A 799 18.97 -53.61 -4.19
CA ARG A 799 20.11 -53.44 -3.26
C ARG A 799 19.73 -53.32 -1.78
N VAL A 800 18.45 -53.47 -1.44
CA VAL A 800 17.97 -53.49 -0.05
C VAL A 800 17.81 -54.93 0.48
N LYS A 801 18.20 -55.94 -0.31
CA LYS A 801 18.18 -57.36 0.07
C LYS A 801 19.55 -58.02 0.21
N ASP A 802 20.63 -57.27 0.03
CA ASP A 802 22.00 -57.63 0.44
C ASP A 802 22.51 -56.52 1.39
#